data_AF-A0AA36Y386-F1
#
_entry.id   AF-A0AA36Y386-F1
#
_cell.length_a   1.000
_cell.length_b   1.000
_cell.length_c   1.000
_cell.angle_alpha   90.00
_cell.angle_beta   90.00
_cell.angle_gamma   90.00
#
_symmetry.space_group_name_H-M   'P 1'
#
loop_
_entity.id
_entity.type
_entity.pdbx_description
1 polymer ?
#
loop_
_entity_poly.entity_id
_entity_poly.type
_entity_poly.pdbx_seq_one_letter_code
_entity_poly.pdbx_strand_id
1 'polypeptide(L)'
;MDILEQCRQWNESGAFEKSREMLEAIPAEERGPEGDAELAEAYLALAETEGTELYHKAIAVLAAHEEAQSEDFRHNRLMALAYYYLDEDGLALSYFERAFSLRPEDEEVRDYVEDCRERLTFPRFEKNFRERTKEAWADFLAIEAELRAAIDRNEDDGAAMLQRCGAVLEQAIRDVSFELGFDGEKYELILCAEGRRSALYPLVYFCRRAPKEVLEHWKIRAGSAPSDKFALQQDSVQIDAADVDIWLIPTGEQLFSLKLYCEKLLPLQRENPRRAEWMLYKLTNQILGDIAAIAFLTGIELLEAPEDSEAKKLSDLYAYVTELGYPAWEDAGAYLDASEIAYQLDADENPDADWRLDVYEGSTRFSAAINEYLHGESDLVDEYHRNGIVPGFLLYPLSTFPEEGREEALAAFRDELRAYLSEHGGEDALCHTGFASGLYYGYLDFIAWDLESALDAALAFFKERGMTGAEFHSFRRNVGGITLFRAEPKRYEETGSLLSPKDIETLEAFLEDDGGYYGKMVRWIEQFVDAGAAAGRFSKKQARRDLKLSLYYGLACNNFGEYSYYYRGQAWMKDAEENAKGSGVWYYRYAVGLLYSGYPEEALRYAEQGVLEEAGYPWTYLLLGKLRAAFGDKEGARAAAEQGLKLEPGDYEFLTLRREVEEGASLEAMLYHWIDPEADRALQEGRDEDGPEKKRAIACIRKDEAGLRDFYELFRPEEHEYTKDAPFCELYYPVGDRAVKLCFRMNEAGLSKLGHSYLAALKEKLDSGALISAESEEGVAGKLEAVLVQQTGQLALFYRRPGSRQYFTVEEDSLDDKLDIAFR
;
A
#
# COMPACT_ATOMS: atom_id res chain seq x y z
N MET A 1 25.60 20.57 39.60
CA MET A 1 25.18 20.15 38.26
C MET A 1 24.96 18.68 38.37
N ASP A 2 23.75 18.24 38.04
CA ASP A 2 23.43 16.83 37.96
C ASP A 2 24.30 16.17 36.89
N ILE A 3 24.66 14.89 37.05
CA ILE A 3 25.54 14.18 36.09
C ILE A 3 24.87 14.15 34.71
N LEU A 4 23.56 13.93 34.66
CA LEU A 4 22.78 13.94 33.42
C LEU A 4 22.76 15.32 32.76
N GLU A 5 22.60 16.39 33.54
CA GLU A 5 22.65 17.76 33.05
C GLU A 5 24.03 18.11 32.46
N GLN A 6 25.10 17.57 33.05
CA GLN A 6 26.46 17.72 32.53
C GLN A 6 26.67 16.94 31.22
N CYS A 7 26.17 15.71 31.13
CA CYS A 7 26.24 14.90 29.91
C CYS A 7 25.45 15.55 28.75
N ARG A 8 24.26 16.10 29.04
CA ARG A 8 23.46 16.83 28.06
C ARG A 8 24.20 18.05 27.49
N GLN A 9 24.83 18.84 28.36
CA GLN A 9 25.66 19.97 27.91
C GLN A 9 26.87 19.52 27.06
N TRP A 10 27.44 18.35 27.37
CA TRP A 10 28.50 17.78 26.54
C TRP A 10 27.98 17.36 25.17
N ASN A 11 26.84 16.67 25.09
CA ASN A 11 26.21 16.32 23.81
C ASN A 11 25.87 17.58 22.98
N GLU A 12 25.24 18.59 23.59
CA GLU A 12 24.89 19.87 22.94
C GLU A 12 26.13 20.64 22.43
N SER A 13 27.30 20.47 23.05
CA SER A 13 28.55 21.10 22.65
C SER A 13 29.44 20.23 21.75
N GLY A 14 28.97 19.03 21.37
CA GLY A 14 29.71 18.07 20.54
C GLY A 14 30.80 17.28 21.27
N ALA A 15 30.84 17.34 22.61
CA ALA A 15 31.80 16.61 23.44
C ALA A 15 31.31 15.18 23.78
N PHE A 16 30.85 14.43 22.77
CA PHE A 16 30.20 13.13 22.91
C PHE A 16 31.06 12.08 23.63
N GLU A 17 32.38 12.05 23.40
CA GLU A 17 33.30 11.14 24.09
C GLU A 17 33.21 11.26 25.61
N LYS A 18 33.10 12.48 26.14
CA LYS A 18 33.01 12.72 27.59
C LYS A 18 31.68 12.24 28.16
N SER A 19 30.60 12.41 27.39
CA SER A 19 29.27 11.93 27.75
C SER A 19 29.26 10.40 27.80
N ARG A 20 29.76 9.74 26.75
CA ARG A 20 29.93 8.28 26.69
C ARG A 20 30.75 7.75 27.86
N GLU A 21 31.96 8.26 28.06
CA GLU A 21 32.86 7.80 29.13
C GLU A 21 32.22 7.92 30.53
N MET A 22 31.49 9.01 30.77
CA MET A 22 30.80 9.22 32.04
C MET A 22 29.63 8.26 32.22
N LEU A 23 28.81 8.05 31.19
CA LEU A 23 27.59 7.25 31.25
C LEU A 23 27.87 5.73 31.23
N GLU A 24 28.90 5.28 30.51
CA GLU A 24 29.36 3.88 30.53
C GLU A 24 29.91 3.46 31.90
N ALA A 25 30.44 4.41 32.69
CA ALA A 25 30.90 4.15 34.05
C ALA A 25 29.75 3.90 35.05
N ILE A 26 28.51 4.25 34.69
CA ILE A 26 27.32 4.01 35.49
C ILE A 26 26.72 2.65 35.09
N PRO A 27 26.44 1.75 36.06
CA PRO A 27 25.74 0.49 35.80
C PRO A 27 24.43 0.70 35.04
N ALA A 28 24.10 -0.19 34.09
CA ALA A 28 22.93 -0.04 33.24
C ALA A 28 21.62 0.08 34.05
N GLU A 29 21.51 -0.64 35.16
CA GLU A 29 20.35 -0.63 36.05
C GLU A 29 20.18 0.69 36.82
N GLU A 30 21.25 1.50 36.92
CA GLU A 30 21.26 2.78 37.63
C GLU A 30 21.15 3.99 36.69
N ARG A 31 21.34 3.80 35.38
CA ARG A 31 21.41 4.89 34.38
C ARG A 31 20.03 5.47 34.06
N GLY A 32 19.01 4.61 34.00
CA GLY A 32 17.63 4.99 33.69
C GLY A 32 17.43 5.52 32.26
N PRO A 33 16.18 5.80 31.86
CA PRO A 33 15.83 6.12 30.48
C PRO A 33 16.48 7.42 29.97
N GLU A 34 16.57 8.46 30.80
CA GLU A 34 17.23 9.71 30.38
C GLU A 34 18.72 9.52 30.16
N GLY A 35 19.42 8.79 31.03
CA GLY A 35 20.85 8.54 30.88
C GLY A 35 21.15 7.62 29.69
N ASP A 36 20.29 6.64 29.42
CA ASP A 36 20.40 5.79 28.22
C ASP A 36 20.12 6.58 26.93
N ALA A 37 19.20 7.55 26.95
CA ALA A 37 18.97 8.45 25.82
C ALA A 37 20.19 9.37 25.55
N GLU A 38 20.81 9.95 26.58
CA GLU A 38 22.04 10.74 26.42
C GLU A 38 23.22 9.89 25.91
N LEU A 39 23.31 8.63 26.36
CA LEU A 39 24.33 7.70 25.91
C LEU A 39 24.12 7.26 24.45
N ALA A 40 22.87 6.98 24.07
CA ALA A 40 22.50 6.65 22.70
C ALA A 40 22.82 7.79 21.73
N GLU A 41 22.55 9.04 22.13
CA GLU A 41 22.90 10.22 21.32
C GLU A 41 24.42 10.36 21.14
N ALA A 42 25.21 10.10 22.19
CA ALA A 42 26.66 10.07 22.08
C ALA A 42 27.15 8.95 21.16
N TYR A 43 26.55 7.76 21.22
CA TYR A 43 26.88 6.66 20.31
C TYR A 43 26.55 7.00 18.85
N LEU A 44 25.35 7.53 18.56
CA LEU A 44 24.94 7.93 17.22
C LEU A 44 25.92 8.95 16.60
N ALA A 45 26.33 9.95 17.39
CA ALA A 45 27.24 10.98 16.90
C ALA A 45 28.68 10.47 16.66
N LEU A 46 29.15 9.49 17.43
CA LEU A 46 30.51 8.94 17.30
C LEU A 46 30.59 7.85 16.21
N ALA A 47 29.47 7.21 15.88
CA ALA A 47 29.40 6.08 14.96
C ALA A 47 29.96 6.38 13.57
N GLU A 48 29.77 7.59 13.04
CA GLU A 48 30.32 8.02 11.75
C GLU A 48 31.86 7.88 11.71
N THR A 49 32.53 8.08 12.84
CA THR A 49 34.01 8.02 12.94
C THR A 49 34.56 6.73 13.52
N GLU A 50 33.80 6.06 14.38
CA GLU A 50 34.24 4.89 15.15
C GLU A 50 33.65 3.56 14.64
N GLY A 51 32.65 3.60 13.77
CA GLY A 51 32.04 2.43 13.12
C GLY A 51 30.58 2.17 13.52
N THR A 52 29.91 1.36 12.69
CA THR A 52 28.46 1.06 12.78
C THR A 52 28.06 0.29 14.06
N GLU A 53 29.00 -0.36 14.73
CA GLU A 53 28.78 -1.02 16.04
C GLU A 53 28.17 -0.09 17.10
N LEU A 54 28.47 1.21 17.02
CA LEU A 54 27.89 2.17 17.95
C LEU A 54 26.39 2.38 17.73
N TYR A 55 25.87 2.21 16.50
CA TYR A 55 24.42 2.23 16.26
C TYR A 55 23.72 1.05 16.93
N HIS A 56 24.31 -0.15 16.88
CA HIS A 56 23.79 -1.31 17.61
C HIS A 56 23.82 -1.09 19.13
N LYS A 57 24.86 -0.45 19.67
CA LYS A 57 24.90 -0.07 21.09
C LYS A 57 23.83 0.95 21.46
N ALA A 58 23.54 1.93 20.58
CA ALA A 58 22.45 2.89 20.78
C ALA A 58 21.09 2.18 20.87
N ILE A 59 20.82 1.25 19.95
CA ILE A 59 19.60 0.42 19.98
C ILE A 59 19.53 -0.38 21.29
N ALA A 60 20.61 -1.04 21.68
CA ALA A 60 20.63 -1.90 22.87
C ALA A 60 20.31 -1.14 24.17
N VAL A 61 20.83 0.08 24.34
CA VAL A 61 20.52 0.89 25.54
C VAL A 61 19.11 1.47 25.51
N LEU A 62 18.59 1.79 24.33
CA LEU A 62 17.23 2.32 24.18
C LEU A 62 16.18 1.22 24.36
N ALA A 63 16.37 0.04 23.75
CA ALA A 63 15.43 -1.08 23.77
C ALA A 63 15.06 -1.54 25.19
N ALA A 64 15.95 -1.34 26.18
CA ALA A 64 15.68 -1.60 27.59
C ALA A 64 14.45 -0.81 28.14
N HIS A 65 14.07 0.28 27.48
CA HIS A 65 12.98 1.17 27.88
C HIS A 65 11.84 1.26 26.85
N GLU A 66 11.85 0.44 25.80
CA GLU A 66 10.92 0.57 24.64
C GLU A 66 9.45 0.60 25.06
N GLU A 67 9.01 -0.34 25.91
CA GLU A 67 7.61 -0.39 26.37
C GLU A 67 7.23 0.85 27.20
N ALA A 68 8.15 1.35 28.03
CA ALA A 68 7.91 2.49 28.91
C ALA A 68 8.03 3.85 28.19
N GLN A 69 8.72 3.91 27.05
CA GLN A 69 9.05 5.12 26.29
C GLN A 69 8.43 5.13 24.88
N SER A 70 7.44 4.26 24.63
CA SER A 70 6.77 4.15 23.33
C SER A 70 6.12 5.45 22.85
N GLU A 71 5.67 6.31 23.78
CA GLU A 71 5.07 7.62 23.53
C GLU A 71 6.06 8.79 23.74
N ASP A 72 7.36 8.51 23.91
CA ASP A 72 8.39 9.55 24.04
C ASP A 72 9.00 9.90 22.68
N PHE A 73 8.92 11.19 22.33
CA PHE A 73 9.42 11.69 21.05
C PHE A 73 10.93 11.45 20.88
N ARG A 74 11.73 11.69 21.93
CA ARG A 74 13.19 11.61 21.83
C ARG A 74 13.63 10.16 21.69
N HIS A 75 13.03 9.25 22.45
CA HIS A 75 13.27 7.81 22.37
C HIS A 75 12.99 7.29 20.96
N ASN A 76 11.79 7.57 20.42
CA ASN A 76 11.42 7.16 19.07
C ASN A 76 12.37 7.75 18.01
N ARG A 77 12.73 9.04 18.11
CA ARG A 77 13.68 9.68 17.18
C ARG A 77 15.07 9.03 17.24
N LEU A 78 15.61 8.74 18.42
CA LEU A 78 16.93 8.12 18.57
C LEU A 78 16.93 6.67 18.08
N MET A 79 15.88 5.89 18.37
CA MET A 79 15.71 4.54 17.82
C MET A 79 15.65 4.58 16.30
N ALA A 80 14.85 5.49 15.73
CA ALA A 80 14.70 5.64 14.29
C ALA A 80 16.03 5.99 13.60
N LEU A 81 16.78 6.95 14.15
CA LEU A 81 18.10 7.33 13.62
C LEU A 81 19.10 6.17 13.67
N ALA A 82 19.09 5.37 14.74
CA ALA A 82 19.99 4.24 14.85
C ALA A 82 19.71 3.17 13.79
N TYR A 83 18.43 2.85 13.52
CA TYR A 83 18.05 1.95 12.43
C TYR A 83 18.30 2.55 11.05
N TYR A 84 18.03 3.84 10.87
CA TYR A 84 18.23 4.55 9.60
C TYR A 84 19.67 4.45 9.11
N TYR A 85 20.65 4.69 9.99
CA TYR A 85 22.07 4.59 9.64
C TYR A 85 22.60 3.15 9.54
N LEU A 86 21.79 2.15 9.85
CA LEU A 86 22.08 0.73 9.65
C LEU A 86 21.49 0.18 8.34
N ASP A 87 20.88 1.04 7.52
CA ASP A 87 20.07 0.70 6.34
C ASP A 87 18.89 -0.26 6.69
N GLU A 88 18.34 -0.14 7.91
CA GLU A 88 17.16 -0.86 8.37
C GLU A 88 15.91 0.02 8.28
N ASP A 89 15.65 0.53 7.06
CA ASP A 89 14.67 1.59 6.78
C ASP A 89 13.23 1.27 7.23
N GLY A 90 12.81 0.00 7.25
CA GLY A 90 11.47 -0.38 7.69
C GLY A 90 11.26 -0.19 9.18
N LEU A 91 12.24 -0.61 9.99
CA LEU A 91 12.24 -0.34 11.42
C LEU A 91 12.41 1.15 11.68
N ALA A 92 13.32 1.83 10.96
CA ALA A 92 13.51 3.27 11.07
C ALA A 92 12.20 4.04 10.80
N LEU A 93 11.49 3.70 9.71
CA LEU A 93 10.20 4.29 9.37
C LEU A 93 9.18 4.09 10.48
N SER A 94 9.09 2.89 11.06
CA SER A 94 8.14 2.61 12.14
C SER A 94 8.34 3.51 13.36
N TYR A 95 9.60 3.81 13.72
CA TYR A 95 9.92 4.71 14.83
C TYR A 95 9.79 6.19 14.44
N PHE A 96 10.16 6.56 13.21
CA PHE A 96 9.95 7.93 12.71
C PHE A 96 8.46 8.26 12.60
N GLU A 97 7.59 7.34 12.18
CA GLU A 97 6.15 7.57 12.14
C GLU A 97 5.54 7.75 13.54
N ARG A 98 6.04 7.01 14.55
CA ARG A 98 5.69 7.26 15.97
C ARG A 98 6.13 8.65 16.42
N ALA A 99 7.40 9.02 16.16
CA ALA A 99 7.93 10.35 16.49
C ALA A 99 7.15 11.48 15.77
N PHE A 100 6.85 11.30 14.49
CA PHE A 100 6.09 12.24 13.67
C PHE A 100 4.66 12.42 14.18
N SER A 101 4.02 11.33 14.62
CA SER A 101 2.67 11.39 15.22
C SER A 101 2.64 12.21 16.51
N LEU A 102 3.75 12.22 17.27
CA LEU A 102 3.89 13.01 18.50
C LEU A 102 4.21 14.49 18.21
N ARG A 103 4.92 14.79 17.11
CA ARG A 103 5.27 16.16 16.67
C ARG A 103 5.21 16.32 15.14
N PRO A 104 4.01 16.50 14.55
CA PRO A 104 3.84 16.59 13.10
C PRO A 104 4.48 17.83 12.46
N GLU A 105 4.80 18.86 13.25
CA GLU A 105 5.46 20.08 12.82
C GLU A 105 6.98 19.98 12.70
N ASP A 106 7.58 18.85 13.14
CA ASP A 106 9.02 18.62 13.05
C ASP A 106 9.44 18.29 11.61
N GLU A 107 10.03 19.28 10.93
CA GLU A 107 10.44 19.16 9.54
C GLU A 107 11.54 18.10 9.33
N GLU A 108 12.45 17.94 10.30
CA GLU A 108 13.54 16.95 10.19
C GLU A 108 12.96 15.53 10.20
N VAL A 109 12.06 15.24 11.16
CA VAL A 109 11.40 13.92 11.23
C VAL A 109 10.55 13.66 9.99
N ARG A 110 9.82 14.66 9.48
CA ARG A 110 9.05 14.52 8.24
C ARG A 110 9.93 14.13 7.05
N ASP A 111 11.06 14.81 6.88
CA ASP A 111 11.99 14.55 5.78
C ASP A 111 12.57 13.13 5.88
N TYR A 112 12.85 12.64 7.09
CA TYR A 112 13.26 11.24 7.31
C TYR A 112 12.15 10.22 7.01
N VAL A 113 10.89 10.51 7.36
CA VAL A 113 9.75 9.64 6.99
C VAL A 113 9.63 9.52 5.46
N GLU A 114 9.74 10.64 4.75
CA GLU A 114 9.68 10.66 3.28
C GLU A 114 10.86 9.90 2.66
N ASP A 115 12.10 10.13 3.13
CA ASP A 115 13.29 9.42 2.64
C ASP A 115 13.22 7.91 2.91
N CYS A 116 12.80 7.47 4.10
CA CYS A 116 12.60 6.04 4.39
C CYS A 116 11.57 5.41 3.45
N ARG A 117 10.46 6.12 3.16
CA ARG A 117 9.45 5.61 2.20
C ARG A 117 10.02 5.49 0.80
N GLU A 118 10.81 6.45 0.34
CA GLU A 118 11.49 6.38 -0.97
C GLU A 118 12.48 5.22 -1.04
N ARG A 119 13.31 5.05 0.00
CA ARG A 119 14.26 3.93 0.12
C ARG A 119 13.57 2.58 0.17
N LEU A 120 12.41 2.47 0.80
CA LEU A 120 11.63 1.23 0.84
C LEU A 120 10.86 0.94 -0.45
N THR A 121 10.46 1.98 -1.21
CA THR A 121 9.90 1.84 -2.56
C THR A 121 10.95 1.33 -3.55
N PHE A 122 12.19 1.82 -3.44
CA PHE A 122 13.32 1.29 -4.19
C PHE A 122 14.48 0.89 -3.26
N PRO A 123 14.43 -0.34 -2.69
CA PRO A 123 15.46 -0.80 -1.77
C PRO A 123 16.84 -0.80 -2.42
N ARG A 124 17.73 0.02 -1.88
CA ARG A 124 19.14 0.10 -2.25
C ARG A 124 19.98 0.02 -1.00
N PHE A 125 21.05 -0.77 -1.10
CA PHE A 125 21.96 -1.03 0.00
C PHE A 125 23.37 -0.63 -0.43
N GLU A 126 24.26 -0.32 0.52
CA GLU A 126 25.68 -0.13 0.20
C GLU A 126 26.27 -1.35 -0.51
N LYS A 127 25.87 -2.55 -0.06
CA LYS A 127 26.19 -3.84 -0.68
C LYS A 127 24.96 -4.72 -0.72
N ASN A 128 24.62 -5.24 -1.89
CA ASN A 128 23.55 -6.21 -2.04
C ASN A 128 24.00 -7.61 -1.56
N PHE A 129 23.05 -8.54 -1.38
CA PHE A 129 23.37 -9.86 -0.83
C PHE A 129 24.35 -10.67 -1.70
N ARG A 130 24.31 -10.48 -3.02
CA ARG A 130 25.25 -11.11 -3.94
C ARG A 130 26.69 -10.67 -3.68
N GLU A 131 26.92 -9.37 -3.47
CA GLU A 131 28.23 -8.81 -3.15
C GLU A 131 28.71 -9.29 -1.77
N ARG A 132 27.83 -9.21 -0.75
CA ARG A 132 28.14 -9.68 0.61
C ARG A 132 28.51 -11.16 0.64
N THR A 133 27.75 -12.00 -0.08
CA THR A 133 28.04 -13.45 -0.20
C THR A 133 29.41 -13.72 -0.79
N LYS A 134 29.81 -12.94 -1.81
CA LYS A 134 31.12 -13.10 -2.46
C LYS A 134 32.27 -12.72 -1.52
N GLU A 135 32.11 -11.63 -0.76
CA GLU A 135 33.10 -11.19 0.23
C GLU A 135 33.23 -12.19 1.38
N ALA A 136 32.12 -12.62 1.96
CA ALA A 136 32.10 -13.63 3.04
C ALA A 136 32.78 -14.94 2.62
N TRP A 137 32.57 -15.41 1.38
CA TRP A 137 33.26 -16.61 0.90
C TRP A 137 34.76 -16.41 0.65
N ALA A 138 35.18 -15.21 0.23
CA ALA A 138 36.59 -14.87 0.09
C ALA A 138 37.30 -14.88 1.46
N ASP A 139 36.64 -14.32 2.48
CA ASP A 139 37.15 -14.30 3.85
C ASP A 139 37.10 -15.69 4.50
N PHE A 140 36.07 -16.49 4.23
CA PHE A 140 36.00 -17.88 4.70
C PHE A 140 37.17 -18.69 4.15
N LEU A 141 37.47 -18.56 2.85
CA LEU A 141 38.60 -19.23 2.22
C LEU A 141 39.94 -18.84 2.87
N ALA A 142 40.08 -17.63 3.39
CA ALA A 142 41.29 -17.19 4.09
C ALA A 142 41.49 -17.87 5.45
N ILE A 143 40.40 -18.28 6.11
CA ILE A 143 40.45 -18.90 7.45
C ILE A 143 40.17 -20.41 7.46
N GLU A 144 39.71 -21.00 6.35
CA GLU A 144 39.22 -22.38 6.28
C GLU A 144 40.23 -23.40 6.81
N ALA A 145 41.52 -23.23 6.47
CA ALA A 145 42.58 -24.15 6.89
C ALA A 145 42.81 -24.11 8.41
N GLU A 146 42.63 -22.94 9.03
CA GLU A 146 42.74 -22.78 10.47
C GLU A 146 41.55 -23.42 11.18
N LEU A 147 40.34 -23.27 10.64
CA LEU A 147 39.12 -23.91 11.15
C LEU A 147 39.25 -25.44 11.13
N ARG A 148 39.72 -26.01 10.01
CA ARG A 148 40.01 -27.46 9.91
C ARG A 148 41.00 -27.91 10.97
N ALA A 149 42.09 -27.18 11.12
CA ALA A 149 43.13 -27.52 12.09
C ALA A 149 42.63 -27.41 13.54
N ALA A 150 41.68 -26.50 13.84
CA ALA A 150 41.03 -26.40 15.14
C ALA A 150 40.09 -27.59 15.41
N ILE A 151 39.29 -28.00 14.41
CA ILE A 151 38.42 -29.19 14.48
C ILE A 151 39.26 -30.45 14.76
N ASP A 152 40.37 -30.64 14.03
CA ASP A 152 41.25 -31.82 14.19
C ASP A 152 41.89 -31.93 15.58
N ARG A 153 42.23 -30.79 16.18
CA ARG A 153 42.89 -30.76 17.49
C ARG A 153 41.91 -31.01 18.64
N ASN A 154 40.59 -31.02 18.37
CA ASN A 154 39.54 -31.08 19.38
C ASN A 154 39.85 -30.11 20.54
N GLU A 155 40.32 -28.90 20.18
CA GLU A 155 40.72 -27.88 21.14
C GLU A 155 39.51 -27.50 22.00
N ASP A 156 39.67 -27.50 23.33
CA ASP A 156 38.64 -27.09 24.30
C ASP A 156 38.17 -25.61 24.13
N ASP A 157 38.71 -24.87 23.15
CA ASP A 157 38.34 -23.50 22.79
C ASP A 157 37.44 -23.44 21.54
N GLY A 158 36.38 -24.26 21.53
CA GLY A 158 35.37 -24.25 20.47
C GLY A 158 34.67 -22.89 20.31
N ALA A 159 34.63 -22.08 21.38
CA ALA A 159 34.02 -20.76 21.37
C ALA A 159 34.77 -19.76 20.47
N ALA A 160 36.11 -19.70 20.54
CA ALA A 160 36.89 -18.80 19.70
C ALA A 160 36.79 -19.18 18.20
N MET A 161 36.72 -20.49 17.91
CA MET A 161 36.52 -20.99 16.54
C MET A 161 35.14 -20.59 15.99
N LEU A 162 34.07 -20.83 16.77
CA LEU A 162 32.72 -20.44 16.39
C LEU A 162 32.63 -18.92 16.21
N GLN A 163 33.19 -18.12 17.11
CA GLN A 163 33.20 -16.67 16.98
C GLN A 163 33.89 -16.21 15.68
N ARG A 164 35.03 -16.83 15.32
CA ARG A 164 35.76 -16.47 14.10
C ARG A 164 35.00 -16.83 12.83
N CYS A 165 34.40 -18.01 12.78
CA CYS A 165 33.58 -18.43 11.64
C CYS A 165 32.31 -17.57 11.55
N GLY A 166 31.64 -17.31 12.68
CA GLY A 166 30.45 -16.46 12.77
C GLY A 166 30.71 -15.06 12.21
N ALA A 167 31.80 -14.41 12.62
CA ALA A 167 32.18 -13.08 12.13
C ALA A 167 32.38 -13.01 10.60
N VAL A 168 32.74 -14.12 9.94
CA VAL A 168 32.81 -14.20 8.48
C VAL A 168 31.42 -14.37 7.86
N LEU A 169 30.60 -15.26 8.43
CA LEU A 169 29.26 -15.54 7.91
C LEU A 169 28.30 -14.36 8.09
N GLU A 170 28.41 -13.63 9.21
CA GLU A 170 27.62 -12.43 9.55
C GLU A 170 27.81 -11.28 8.56
N GLN A 171 28.90 -11.27 7.79
CA GLN A 171 29.08 -10.31 6.70
C GLN A 171 28.02 -10.47 5.61
N ALA A 172 27.55 -11.70 5.37
CA ALA A 172 26.49 -12.00 4.41
C ALA A 172 25.12 -12.11 5.05
N ILE A 173 24.99 -12.94 6.10
CA ILE A 173 23.72 -13.25 6.75
C ILE A 173 23.85 -12.88 8.23
N ARG A 174 23.22 -11.77 8.63
CA ARG A 174 23.20 -11.32 10.03
C ARG A 174 22.51 -12.35 10.92
N ASP A 175 23.04 -12.54 12.12
CA ASP A 175 22.50 -13.45 13.15
C ASP A 175 22.36 -14.91 12.69
N VAL A 176 23.25 -15.37 11.79
CA VAL A 176 23.19 -16.73 11.25
C VAL A 176 23.62 -17.78 12.27
N SER A 177 22.73 -18.74 12.54
CA SER A 177 23.03 -19.94 13.31
C SER A 177 23.72 -20.99 12.44
N PHE A 178 24.79 -21.62 12.95
CA PHE A 178 25.54 -22.64 12.22
C PHE A 178 26.24 -23.65 13.12
N GLU A 179 26.60 -24.79 12.52
CA GLU A 179 27.37 -25.87 13.14
C GLU A 179 28.61 -26.20 12.30
N LEU A 180 29.70 -26.57 12.98
CA LEU A 180 30.95 -27.03 12.39
C LEU A 180 31.25 -28.45 12.82
N GLY A 181 31.67 -29.29 11.88
CA GLY A 181 31.92 -30.71 12.16
C GLY A 181 32.92 -31.39 11.22
N PHE A 182 33.12 -32.69 11.44
CA PHE A 182 33.88 -33.56 10.55
C PHE A 182 33.20 -34.93 10.50
N ASP A 183 32.76 -35.33 9.31
CA ASP A 183 31.95 -36.57 9.13
C ASP A 183 32.79 -37.84 8.92
N GLY A 184 34.12 -37.70 8.98
CA GLY A 184 35.08 -38.78 8.70
C GLY A 184 35.71 -38.71 7.30
N GLU A 185 35.11 -37.97 6.37
CA GLU A 185 35.67 -37.71 5.03
C GLU A 185 35.98 -36.23 4.80
N LYS A 186 35.04 -35.35 5.15
CA LYS A 186 35.13 -33.89 4.95
C LYS A 186 34.67 -33.13 6.19
N TYR A 187 35.13 -31.88 6.27
CA TYR A 187 34.63 -30.95 7.27
C TYR A 187 33.24 -30.46 6.86
N GLU A 188 32.40 -30.13 7.83
CA GLU A 188 31.02 -29.71 7.58
C GLU A 188 30.79 -28.30 8.10
N LEU A 189 30.13 -27.48 7.29
CA LEU A 189 29.48 -26.24 7.72
C LEU A 189 27.99 -26.40 7.43
N ILE A 190 27.19 -26.42 8.48
CA ILE A 190 25.73 -26.55 8.41
C ILE A 190 25.13 -25.23 8.86
N LEU A 191 24.42 -24.55 7.96
CA LEU A 191 23.67 -23.32 8.28
C LEU A 191 22.25 -23.68 8.69
N CYS A 192 21.81 -23.20 9.85
CA CYS A 192 20.54 -23.57 10.46
C CYS A 192 19.43 -22.57 10.09
N ALA A 193 18.30 -23.07 9.60
CA ALA A 193 17.13 -22.26 9.25
C ALA A 193 16.16 -22.05 10.44
N GLU A 194 16.48 -22.59 11.62
CA GLU A 194 15.70 -22.41 12.85
C GLU A 194 14.21 -22.76 12.71
N GLY A 195 13.90 -23.78 11.91
CA GLY A 195 12.51 -24.21 11.66
C GLY A 195 11.73 -23.29 10.71
N ARG A 196 12.34 -22.25 10.13
CA ARG A 196 11.69 -21.29 9.24
C ARG A 196 11.99 -21.61 7.78
N ARG A 197 10.94 -21.90 7.00
CA ARG A 197 11.06 -22.11 5.55
C ARG A 197 11.60 -20.88 4.82
N SER A 198 11.20 -19.67 5.24
CA SER A 198 11.67 -18.42 4.65
C SER A 198 13.19 -18.25 4.78
N ALA A 199 13.81 -18.69 5.88
CA ALA A 199 15.24 -18.60 6.07
C ALA A 199 16.04 -19.50 5.10
N LEU A 200 15.43 -20.55 4.53
CA LEU A 200 16.13 -21.45 3.61
C LEU A 200 16.57 -20.76 2.31
N TYR A 201 15.86 -19.75 1.82
CA TYR A 201 16.20 -19.08 0.57
C TYR A 201 17.60 -18.43 0.58
N PRO A 202 17.93 -17.52 1.53
CA PRO A 202 19.26 -16.95 1.62
C PRO A 202 20.33 -17.99 1.93
N LEU A 203 20.03 -18.99 2.79
CA LEU A 203 20.97 -20.06 3.13
C LEU A 203 21.33 -20.91 1.90
N VAL A 204 20.34 -21.32 1.10
CA VAL A 204 20.55 -22.11 -0.12
C VAL A 204 21.34 -21.30 -1.15
N TYR A 205 21.02 -20.01 -1.32
CA TYR A 205 21.79 -19.13 -2.21
C TYR A 205 23.26 -19.08 -1.77
N PHE A 206 23.51 -18.79 -0.49
CA PHE A 206 24.86 -18.69 0.06
C PHE A 206 25.64 -20.00 -0.11
N CYS A 207 25.06 -21.14 0.26
CA CYS A 207 25.67 -22.48 0.13
C CYS A 207 26.05 -22.81 -1.32
N ARG A 208 25.20 -22.49 -2.30
CA ARG A 208 25.45 -22.76 -3.73
C ARG A 208 26.61 -21.95 -4.30
N ARG A 209 27.06 -20.90 -3.60
CA ARG A 209 28.16 -20.02 -4.02
C ARG A 209 29.48 -20.27 -3.29
N ALA A 210 29.55 -21.34 -2.49
CA ALA A 210 30.81 -21.82 -1.94
C ALA A 210 31.87 -22.02 -3.05
N PRO A 211 33.08 -21.43 -2.93
CA PRO A 211 34.14 -21.60 -3.91
C PRO A 211 34.56 -23.06 -4.04
N LYS A 212 35.04 -23.46 -5.24
CA LYS A 212 35.47 -24.85 -5.49
C LYS A 212 36.57 -25.29 -4.53
N GLU A 213 37.47 -24.37 -4.19
CA GLU A 213 38.58 -24.54 -3.24
C GLU A 213 38.07 -24.88 -1.83
N VAL A 214 37.00 -24.22 -1.38
CA VAL A 214 36.34 -24.56 -0.10
C VAL A 214 35.71 -25.96 -0.20
N LEU A 215 35.01 -26.25 -1.30
CA LEU A 215 34.34 -27.53 -1.53
C LEU A 215 35.28 -28.73 -1.68
N GLU A 216 36.59 -28.52 -1.91
CA GLU A 216 37.59 -29.59 -1.87
C GLU A 216 37.68 -30.22 -0.47
N HIS A 217 37.54 -29.41 0.58
CA HIS A 217 37.69 -29.84 1.96
C HIS A 217 36.38 -29.87 2.76
N TRP A 218 35.39 -29.06 2.37
CA TRP A 218 34.16 -28.85 3.13
C TRP A 218 32.91 -29.37 2.41
N LYS A 219 31.94 -29.83 3.18
CA LYS A 219 30.54 -30.00 2.81
C LYS A 219 29.75 -28.83 3.40
N ILE A 220 29.13 -28.04 2.53
CA ILE A 220 28.34 -26.86 2.93
C ILE A 220 26.87 -27.18 2.73
N ARG A 221 26.05 -27.02 3.77
CA ARG A 221 24.62 -27.39 3.74
C ARG A 221 23.75 -26.33 4.41
N ALA A 222 22.55 -26.13 3.87
CA ALA A 222 21.46 -25.45 4.56
C ALA A 222 20.58 -26.52 5.21
N GLY A 223 20.61 -26.59 6.54
CA GLY A 223 19.94 -27.62 7.34
C GLY A 223 20.77 -28.89 7.55
N SER A 224 20.59 -29.48 8.72
CA SER A 224 21.19 -30.75 9.13
C SER A 224 20.52 -31.95 8.47
N ALA A 225 21.31 -33.01 8.23
CA ALA A 225 20.76 -34.30 7.82
C ALA A 225 20.11 -35.05 8.99
N PRO A 226 19.14 -35.94 8.69
CA PRO A 226 18.65 -36.92 9.67
C PRO A 226 19.80 -37.71 10.29
N SER A 227 19.78 -37.89 11.61
CA SER A 227 20.80 -38.67 12.34
C SER A 227 20.15 -39.62 13.33
N ASP A 228 20.63 -40.87 13.41
CA ASP A 228 20.19 -41.88 14.38
C ASP A 228 21.09 -41.94 15.64
N LYS A 229 22.14 -41.11 15.69
CA LYS A 229 23.18 -41.13 16.73
C LYS A 229 23.31 -39.78 17.42
N PHE A 230 22.28 -39.42 18.19
CA PHE A 230 22.29 -38.18 18.95
C PHE A 230 21.71 -38.41 20.35
N ALA A 231 22.53 -38.12 21.36
CA ALA A 231 22.11 -38.11 22.76
C ALA A 231 22.30 -36.69 23.31
N LEU A 232 21.26 -36.16 23.92
CA LEU A 232 21.29 -34.81 24.49
C LEU A 232 21.55 -34.94 25.99
N GLN A 233 22.65 -34.35 26.45
CA GLN A 233 23.00 -34.26 27.87
C GLN A 233 22.94 -32.80 28.32
N GLN A 234 22.13 -32.53 29.34
CA GLN A 234 22.12 -31.26 30.04
C GLN A 234 22.05 -31.50 31.55
N ASP A 235 22.93 -30.82 32.30
CA ASP A 235 23.12 -31.04 33.73
C ASP A 235 23.31 -32.54 34.08
N SER A 236 22.36 -33.11 34.81
CA SER A 236 22.35 -34.52 35.23
C SER A 236 21.44 -35.42 34.38
N VAL A 237 20.73 -34.88 33.40
CA VAL A 237 19.75 -35.63 32.59
C VAL A 237 20.32 -35.86 31.19
N GLN A 238 20.45 -37.13 30.83
CA GLN A 238 20.83 -37.59 29.50
C GLN A 238 19.68 -38.38 28.88
N ILE A 239 19.27 -37.97 27.68
CA ILE A 239 18.22 -38.62 26.89
C ILE A 239 18.73 -38.97 25.50
N ASP A 240 18.22 -40.06 24.97
CA ASP A 240 18.39 -40.51 23.58
C ASP A 240 17.01 -40.58 22.91
N ALA A 241 16.95 -40.54 21.59
CA ALA A 241 15.72 -40.74 20.83
C ALA A 241 15.05 -42.11 21.10
N ALA A 242 15.82 -43.12 21.50
CA ALA A 242 15.26 -44.41 21.94
C ALA A 242 14.45 -44.32 23.26
N ASP A 243 14.71 -43.29 24.08
CA ASP A 243 14.01 -43.06 25.35
C ASP A 243 12.65 -42.36 25.19
N VAL A 244 12.32 -41.94 23.96
CA VAL A 244 11.13 -41.13 23.67
C VAL A 244 10.13 -41.96 22.88
N ASP A 245 8.93 -42.10 23.44
CA ASP A 245 7.77 -42.68 22.77
C ASP A 245 7.03 -41.59 22.00
N ILE A 246 6.62 -41.91 20.77
CA ILE A 246 5.97 -40.97 19.86
C ILE A 246 4.64 -41.52 19.33
N TRP A 247 3.70 -40.59 19.12
CA TRP A 247 2.47 -40.81 18.37
C TRP A 247 2.34 -39.73 17.31
N LEU A 248 2.27 -40.14 16.05
CA LEU A 248 2.12 -39.25 14.91
C LEU A 248 0.65 -38.99 14.64
N ILE A 249 0.27 -37.71 14.60
CA ILE A 249 -1.09 -37.24 14.34
C ILE A 249 -1.11 -36.52 12.99
N PRO A 250 -1.75 -37.09 11.95
CA PRO A 250 -1.91 -36.40 10.68
C PRO A 250 -2.70 -35.09 10.86
N THR A 251 -2.18 -33.98 10.33
CA THR A 251 -2.81 -32.66 10.40
C THR A 251 -3.16 -32.09 9.02
N GLY A 252 -2.70 -32.74 7.96
CA GLY A 252 -2.99 -32.40 6.57
C GLY A 252 -2.40 -33.42 5.61
N GLU A 253 -2.42 -33.11 4.31
CA GLU A 253 -1.72 -33.90 3.31
C GLU A 253 -0.21 -33.75 3.51
N GLN A 254 0.47 -34.83 3.87
CA GLN A 254 1.91 -34.83 4.19
C GLN A 254 2.31 -33.84 5.30
N LEU A 255 1.41 -33.57 6.26
CA LEU A 255 1.68 -32.77 7.46
C LEU A 255 1.28 -33.55 8.72
N PHE A 256 2.07 -33.44 9.78
CA PHE A 256 1.78 -34.11 11.06
C PHE A 256 2.25 -33.31 12.27
N SER A 257 1.58 -33.55 13.40
CA SER A 257 2.09 -33.19 14.72
C SER A 257 2.52 -34.45 15.47
N LEU A 258 3.38 -34.28 16.48
CA LEU A 258 3.87 -35.39 17.31
C LEU A 258 3.46 -35.21 18.76
N LYS A 259 2.88 -36.26 19.35
CA LYS A 259 2.85 -36.41 20.81
C LYS A 259 4.09 -37.15 21.26
N LEU A 260 4.78 -36.63 22.28
CA LEU A 260 6.04 -37.13 22.78
C LEU A 260 5.91 -37.46 24.27
N TYR A 261 6.30 -38.67 24.65
CA TYR A 261 6.40 -39.10 26.05
C TYR A 261 7.83 -39.54 26.36
N CYS A 262 8.43 -38.99 27.41
CA CYS A 262 9.75 -39.41 27.89
C CYS A 262 9.76 -39.49 29.41
N GLU A 263 9.75 -40.70 29.96
CA GLU A 263 9.73 -40.93 31.42
C GLU A 263 10.90 -40.24 32.13
N LYS A 264 12.09 -40.22 31.50
CA LYS A 264 13.30 -39.58 32.04
C LYS A 264 13.17 -38.07 32.20
N LEU A 265 12.31 -37.42 31.40
CA LEU A 265 12.11 -35.97 31.44
C LEU A 265 10.96 -35.54 32.35
N LEU A 266 10.12 -36.44 32.86
CA LEU A 266 8.97 -36.07 33.71
C LEU A 266 9.34 -35.15 34.90
N PRO A 267 10.45 -35.35 35.63
CA PRO A 267 10.85 -34.42 36.68
C PRO A 267 11.14 -33.02 36.12
N LEU A 268 11.90 -32.94 35.02
CA LEU A 268 12.27 -31.67 34.38
C LEU A 268 11.06 -30.98 33.76
N GLN A 269 10.12 -31.73 33.16
CA GLN A 269 8.90 -31.20 32.59
C GLN A 269 8.02 -30.53 33.65
N ARG A 270 7.98 -31.09 34.88
CA ARG A 270 7.24 -30.48 36.01
C ARG A 270 7.93 -29.24 36.57
N GLU A 271 9.26 -29.21 36.57
CA GLU A 271 10.05 -28.09 37.08
C GLU A 271 10.18 -26.94 36.07
N ASN A 272 10.39 -27.28 34.81
CA ASN A 272 10.61 -26.34 33.71
C ASN A 272 10.10 -26.93 32.37
N PRO A 273 8.79 -26.79 32.09
CA PRO A 273 8.17 -27.33 30.89
C PRO A 273 8.83 -26.87 29.59
N ARG A 274 9.16 -25.58 29.49
CA ARG A 274 9.80 -24.98 28.31
C ARG A 274 11.15 -25.61 27.99
N ARG A 275 11.92 -25.95 29.03
CA ARG A 275 13.23 -26.60 28.86
C ARG A 275 13.08 -28.04 28.37
N ALA A 276 12.14 -28.80 28.93
CA ALA A 276 11.85 -30.16 28.48
C ALA A 276 11.35 -30.18 27.02
N GLU A 277 10.48 -29.24 26.67
CA GLU A 277 9.97 -29.05 25.31
C GLU A 277 11.09 -28.72 24.32
N TRP A 278 11.97 -27.78 24.67
CA TRP A 278 13.15 -27.45 23.85
C TRP A 278 14.07 -28.66 23.64
N MET A 279 14.34 -29.47 24.68
CA MET A 279 15.20 -30.66 24.55
C MET A 279 14.59 -31.68 23.57
N LEU A 280 13.29 -31.94 23.67
CA LEU A 280 12.59 -32.88 22.80
C LEU A 280 12.41 -32.33 21.38
N TYR A 281 12.16 -31.03 21.22
CA TYR A 281 12.15 -30.36 19.92
C TYR A 281 13.49 -30.50 19.20
N LYS A 282 14.60 -30.18 19.88
CA LYS A 282 15.97 -30.35 19.35
C LYS A 282 16.25 -31.79 18.95
N LEU A 283 15.92 -32.74 19.81
CA LEU A 283 16.10 -34.17 19.52
C LEU A 283 15.26 -34.59 18.30
N THR A 284 14.01 -34.14 18.21
CA THR A 284 13.11 -34.46 17.10
C THR A 284 13.63 -33.92 15.77
N ASN A 285 14.08 -32.65 15.73
CA ASN A 285 14.68 -32.06 14.54
C ASN A 285 15.94 -32.80 14.11
N GLN A 286 16.79 -33.21 15.06
CA GLN A 286 18.02 -33.95 14.73
C GLN A 286 17.74 -35.34 14.13
N ILE A 287 16.71 -36.03 14.63
CA ILE A 287 16.32 -37.34 14.06
C ILE A 287 15.67 -37.18 12.70
N LEU A 288 14.78 -36.20 12.54
CA LEU A 288 14.02 -36.01 11.30
C LEU A 288 14.86 -35.32 10.20
N GLY A 289 15.86 -34.53 10.58
CA GLY A 289 16.55 -33.56 9.73
C GLY A 289 15.77 -32.24 9.62
N ASP A 290 16.48 -31.12 9.52
CA ASP A 290 15.86 -29.79 9.55
C ASP A 290 14.86 -29.57 8.42
N ILE A 291 15.17 -30.06 7.21
CA ILE A 291 14.35 -29.80 6.03
C ILE A 291 13.03 -30.58 6.10
N ALA A 292 13.08 -31.85 6.52
CA ALA A 292 11.87 -32.64 6.73
C ALA A 292 11.04 -32.11 7.92
N ALA A 293 11.69 -31.60 8.97
CA ALA A 293 10.99 -30.92 10.06
C ALA A 293 10.24 -29.67 9.56
N ILE A 294 10.91 -28.79 8.80
CA ILE A 294 10.29 -27.61 8.18
C ILE A 294 9.15 -28.00 7.24
N ALA A 295 9.32 -29.09 6.49
CA ALA A 295 8.35 -29.52 5.49
C ALA A 295 7.07 -30.11 6.09
N PHE A 296 7.19 -30.87 7.18
CA PHE A 296 6.12 -31.77 7.62
C PHE A 296 5.61 -31.54 9.04
N LEU A 297 6.45 -31.04 9.95
CA LEU A 297 6.13 -30.97 11.38
C LEU A 297 5.33 -29.69 11.69
N THR A 298 4.09 -29.83 12.11
CA THR A 298 3.21 -28.71 12.47
C THR A 298 3.22 -28.37 13.96
N GLY A 299 3.73 -29.26 14.80
CA GLY A 299 3.88 -29.03 16.23
C GLY A 299 4.25 -30.27 17.02
N ILE A 300 4.64 -30.06 18.27
CA ILE A 300 4.90 -31.13 19.24
C ILE A 300 4.06 -30.92 20.50
N GLU A 301 3.62 -32.01 21.12
CA GLU A 301 2.88 -32.01 22.39
C GLU A 301 3.59 -32.96 23.36
N LEU A 302 3.93 -32.46 24.55
CA LEU A 302 4.58 -33.26 25.58
C LEU A 302 3.55 -33.89 26.52
N LEU A 303 3.59 -35.22 26.65
CA LEU A 303 2.67 -35.97 27.48
C LEU A 303 3.23 -36.26 28.88
N GLU A 304 2.38 -36.20 29.91
CA GLU A 304 2.72 -36.63 31.27
C GLU A 304 2.57 -38.14 31.50
N ALA A 305 1.82 -38.81 30.63
CA ALA A 305 1.59 -40.24 30.63
C ALA A 305 1.46 -40.72 29.18
N PRO A 306 1.86 -41.97 28.86
CA PRO A 306 1.73 -42.49 27.50
C PRO A 306 0.26 -42.65 27.09
N GLU A 307 -0.01 -42.58 25.78
CA GLU A 307 -1.34 -42.88 25.23
C GLU A 307 -1.63 -44.39 25.29
N ASP A 308 -2.92 -44.75 25.29
CA ASP A 308 -3.37 -46.14 25.27
C ASP A 308 -3.04 -46.87 23.95
N SER A 309 -2.79 -46.09 22.88
CA SER A 309 -2.46 -46.60 21.54
C SER A 309 -0.97 -46.96 21.41
N GLU A 310 -0.63 -47.87 20.50
CA GLU A 310 0.75 -48.33 20.30
C GLU A 310 1.70 -47.18 19.94
N ALA A 311 2.76 -47.01 20.73
CA ALA A 311 3.79 -46.01 20.50
C ALA A 311 4.85 -46.50 19.50
N LYS A 312 5.41 -45.58 18.72
CA LYS A 312 6.70 -45.77 18.03
C LYS A 312 7.82 -45.12 18.86
N LYS A 313 9.07 -45.45 18.57
CA LYS A 313 10.22 -44.73 19.14
C LYS A 313 10.58 -43.52 18.29
N LEU A 314 11.03 -42.44 18.92
CA LEU A 314 11.51 -41.26 18.19
C LEU A 314 12.69 -41.64 17.28
N SER A 315 13.55 -42.56 17.69
CA SER A 315 14.66 -43.08 16.87
C SER A 315 14.21 -43.68 15.52
N ASP A 316 12.97 -44.14 15.43
CA ASP A 316 12.40 -44.75 14.23
C ASP A 316 11.61 -43.74 13.38
N LEU A 317 11.50 -42.47 13.82
CA LEU A 317 10.63 -41.47 13.19
C LEU A 317 10.92 -41.26 11.70
N TYR A 318 12.19 -41.04 11.33
CA TYR A 318 12.57 -40.77 9.94
C TYR A 318 12.21 -41.95 9.01
N ALA A 319 12.51 -43.17 9.45
CA ALA A 319 12.13 -44.38 8.72
C ALA A 319 10.60 -44.52 8.64
N TYR A 320 9.91 -44.24 9.76
CA TYR A 320 8.46 -44.36 9.84
C TYR A 320 7.72 -43.38 8.91
N VAL A 321 8.13 -42.12 8.84
CA VAL A 321 7.51 -41.15 7.91
C VAL A 321 7.81 -41.51 6.45
N THR A 322 9.00 -42.04 6.17
CA THR A 322 9.35 -42.52 4.83
C THR A 322 8.48 -43.72 4.42
N GLU A 323 8.22 -44.67 5.33
CA GLU A 323 7.30 -45.80 5.11
C GLU A 323 5.85 -45.35 4.87
N LEU A 324 5.44 -44.24 5.50
CA LEU A 324 4.14 -43.61 5.27
C LEU A 324 4.05 -42.85 3.93
N GLY A 325 5.14 -42.78 3.16
CA GLY A 325 5.19 -42.16 1.84
C GLY A 325 5.55 -40.68 1.83
N TYR A 326 6.12 -40.16 2.92
CA TYR A 326 6.64 -38.79 2.96
C TYR A 326 7.94 -38.71 2.15
N PRO A 327 8.17 -37.62 1.38
CA PRO A 327 9.43 -37.42 0.68
C PRO A 327 10.63 -37.30 1.64
N ALA A 328 11.76 -37.92 1.28
CA ALA A 328 13.02 -37.77 1.99
C ALA A 328 13.71 -36.46 1.57
N TRP A 329 13.37 -35.36 2.26
CA TRP A 329 13.99 -34.05 2.00
C TRP A 329 15.34 -33.92 2.73
N GLU A 330 16.44 -34.10 2.00
CA GLU A 330 17.81 -33.91 2.50
C GLU A 330 18.54 -32.70 1.90
N ASP A 331 17.97 -32.13 0.82
CA ASP A 331 18.46 -30.94 0.13
C ASP A 331 17.41 -29.82 0.18
N ALA A 332 17.77 -28.72 0.83
CA ALA A 332 16.89 -27.57 1.00
C ALA A 332 16.49 -26.94 -0.34
N GLY A 333 17.39 -26.93 -1.33
CA GLY A 333 17.11 -26.37 -2.65
C GLY A 333 16.03 -27.17 -3.39
N ALA A 334 16.18 -28.49 -3.43
CA ALA A 334 15.21 -29.40 -4.02
C ALA A 334 13.85 -29.32 -3.32
N TYR A 335 13.83 -29.18 -2.00
CA TYR A 335 12.60 -28.93 -1.25
C TYR A 335 11.94 -27.62 -1.68
N LEU A 336 12.66 -26.50 -1.71
CA LEU A 336 12.12 -25.22 -2.16
C LEU A 336 11.60 -25.29 -3.60
N ASP A 337 12.32 -25.96 -4.50
CA ASP A 337 11.94 -26.12 -5.90
C ASP A 337 10.68 -26.98 -6.09
N ALA A 338 10.42 -27.93 -5.20
CA ALA A 338 9.24 -28.81 -5.24
C ALA A 338 8.04 -28.27 -4.47
N SER A 339 8.21 -27.24 -3.65
CA SER A 339 7.19 -26.79 -2.69
C SER A 339 6.28 -25.68 -3.24
N GLU A 340 5.83 -25.83 -4.48
CA GLU A 340 4.91 -24.90 -5.13
C GLU A 340 3.48 -25.08 -4.62
N ILE A 341 2.83 -23.97 -4.25
CA ILE A 341 1.47 -23.92 -3.72
C ILE A 341 0.63 -23.05 -4.64
N ALA A 342 -0.45 -23.63 -5.19
CA ALA A 342 -1.48 -22.89 -5.88
C ALA A 342 -2.47 -22.27 -4.88
N TYR A 343 -2.94 -21.07 -5.17
CA TYR A 343 -3.93 -20.36 -4.35
C TYR A 343 -4.95 -19.62 -5.21
N GLN A 344 -6.12 -19.36 -4.64
CA GLN A 344 -7.21 -18.59 -5.24
C GLN A 344 -7.72 -17.59 -4.22
N LEU A 345 -8.10 -16.40 -4.69
CA LEU A 345 -8.59 -15.29 -3.87
C LEU A 345 -9.85 -14.70 -4.50
N ASP A 346 -10.66 -14.03 -3.68
CA ASP A 346 -11.76 -13.20 -4.17
C ASP A 346 -11.18 -11.85 -4.61
N ALA A 347 -11.05 -11.63 -5.92
CA ALA A 347 -10.45 -10.43 -6.47
C ALA A 347 -11.31 -9.17 -6.25
N ASP A 348 -10.66 -8.06 -5.90
CA ASP A 348 -11.26 -6.73 -5.84
C ASP A 348 -11.45 -6.17 -7.25
N GLU A 349 -12.70 -5.82 -7.58
CA GLU A 349 -13.08 -5.22 -8.86
C GLU A 349 -12.80 -3.71 -8.93
N ASN A 350 -12.27 -3.10 -7.85
CA ASN A 350 -11.82 -1.72 -7.86
C ASN A 350 -10.47 -1.60 -8.59
N PRO A 351 -10.40 -0.93 -9.75
CA PRO A 351 -9.15 -0.77 -10.51
C PRO A 351 -8.12 0.12 -9.82
N ASP A 352 -8.52 0.86 -8.77
CA ASP A 352 -7.65 1.72 -7.96
C ASP A 352 -7.28 1.06 -6.60
N ALA A 353 -7.61 -0.22 -6.39
CA ALA A 353 -7.18 -0.98 -5.21
C ALA A 353 -5.66 -1.19 -5.19
N ASP A 354 -5.11 -1.46 -4.00
CA ASP A 354 -3.69 -1.80 -3.84
C ASP A 354 -3.30 -2.97 -4.74
N TRP A 355 -2.02 -3.02 -5.12
CA TRP A 355 -1.52 -4.10 -5.97
C TRP A 355 -1.80 -5.47 -5.35
N ARG A 356 -2.05 -6.45 -6.22
CA ARG A 356 -2.45 -7.82 -5.90
C ARG A 356 -3.84 -7.99 -5.29
N LEU A 357 -4.58 -6.93 -4.95
CA LEU A 357 -5.98 -7.10 -4.54
C LEU A 357 -6.87 -7.52 -5.71
N ASP A 358 -6.44 -7.27 -6.95
CA ASP A 358 -7.12 -7.76 -8.17
C ASP A 358 -6.81 -9.24 -8.50
N VAL A 359 -5.96 -9.92 -7.72
CA VAL A 359 -5.55 -11.32 -7.98
C VAL A 359 -6.70 -12.27 -7.69
N TYR A 360 -7.03 -13.14 -8.66
CA TYR A 360 -8.01 -14.21 -8.47
C TYR A 360 -7.36 -15.60 -8.36
N GLU A 361 -6.17 -15.79 -8.93
CA GLU A 361 -5.41 -17.05 -8.82
C GLU A 361 -3.90 -16.79 -8.87
N GLY A 362 -3.13 -17.71 -8.30
CA GLY A 362 -1.69 -17.70 -8.44
C GLY A 362 -1.01 -18.95 -7.93
N SER A 363 0.31 -18.93 -8.03
CA SER A 363 1.20 -19.98 -7.55
C SER A 363 2.39 -19.36 -6.82
N THR A 364 2.79 -19.94 -5.70
CA THR A 364 3.91 -19.44 -4.90
C THR A 364 4.69 -20.55 -4.21
N ARG A 365 5.99 -20.34 -4.07
CA ARG A 365 6.90 -21.09 -3.19
C ARG A 365 7.27 -20.29 -1.95
N PHE A 366 6.81 -19.03 -1.87
CA PHE A 366 7.16 -18.08 -0.81
C PHE A 366 5.89 -17.46 -0.21
N SER A 367 5.02 -18.33 0.31
CA SER A 367 3.72 -17.95 0.86
C SER A 367 3.81 -16.95 2.02
N ALA A 368 4.88 -16.99 2.82
CA ALA A 368 5.09 -16.06 3.92
C ALA A 368 5.08 -14.59 3.45
N ALA A 369 5.77 -14.27 2.36
CA ALA A 369 5.81 -12.90 1.82
C ALA A 369 4.45 -12.44 1.27
N ILE A 370 3.69 -13.34 0.63
CA ILE A 370 2.34 -13.01 0.15
C ILE A 370 1.40 -12.76 1.33
N ASN A 371 1.47 -13.62 2.36
CA ASN A 371 0.63 -13.49 3.54
C ASN A 371 0.89 -12.17 4.27
N GLU A 372 2.14 -11.84 4.56
CA GLU A 372 2.48 -10.56 5.22
C GLU A 372 2.03 -9.37 4.37
N TYR A 373 2.32 -9.38 3.07
CA TYR A 373 1.89 -8.31 2.16
C TYR A 373 0.37 -8.10 2.20
N LEU A 374 -0.43 -9.17 2.12
CA LEU A 374 -1.90 -9.06 2.15
C LEU A 374 -2.42 -8.58 3.51
N HIS A 375 -1.76 -8.92 4.62
CA HIS A 375 -2.12 -8.45 5.96
C HIS A 375 -1.54 -7.06 6.31
N GLY A 376 -0.68 -6.49 5.45
CA GLY A 376 -0.01 -5.22 5.72
C GLY A 376 1.14 -5.34 6.73
N GLU A 377 1.65 -6.54 6.95
CA GLU A 377 2.81 -6.85 7.78
C GLU A 377 4.10 -6.78 6.94
N SER A 378 5.27 -6.66 7.58
CA SER A 378 6.54 -6.51 6.86
C SER A 378 7.78 -7.09 7.53
N ASP A 379 7.62 -7.87 8.60
CA ASP A 379 8.72 -8.38 9.42
C ASP A 379 9.70 -9.23 8.58
N LEU A 380 9.19 -10.09 7.69
CA LEU A 380 10.01 -10.90 6.80
C LEU A 380 10.79 -10.05 5.80
N VAL A 381 10.15 -9.01 5.24
CA VAL A 381 10.80 -8.13 4.27
C VAL A 381 11.89 -7.31 4.95
N ASP A 382 11.68 -6.89 6.20
CA ASP A 382 12.71 -6.23 7.02
C ASP A 382 13.89 -7.15 7.32
N GLU A 383 13.65 -8.40 7.70
CA GLU A 383 14.71 -9.41 7.87
C GLU A 383 15.54 -9.59 6.58
N TYR A 384 14.88 -9.57 5.42
CA TYR A 384 15.54 -9.72 4.13
C TYR A 384 16.33 -8.47 3.74
N HIS A 385 15.75 -7.28 3.88
CA HIS A 385 16.39 -6.00 3.59
C HIS A 385 17.65 -5.80 4.45
N ARG A 386 17.61 -6.19 5.72
CA ARG A 386 18.78 -6.16 6.64
C ARG A 386 20.00 -6.92 6.08
N ASN A 387 19.74 -7.95 5.27
CA ASN A 387 20.75 -8.77 4.60
C ASN A 387 21.06 -8.31 3.15
N GLY A 388 20.47 -7.22 2.68
CA GLY A 388 20.62 -6.72 1.31
C GLY A 388 19.86 -7.54 0.27
N ILE A 389 18.77 -8.20 0.67
CA ILE A 389 17.92 -9.06 -0.16
C ILE A 389 16.57 -8.36 -0.38
N VAL A 390 16.02 -8.41 -1.59
CA VAL A 390 14.74 -7.76 -1.91
C VAL A 390 13.70 -8.74 -2.44
N PRO A 391 12.75 -9.20 -1.61
CA PRO A 391 11.53 -9.82 -2.07
C PRO A 391 10.63 -8.80 -2.81
N GLY A 392 10.16 -9.14 -4.00
CA GLY A 392 9.19 -8.31 -4.69
C GLY A 392 8.54 -9.00 -5.88
N PHE A 393 7.80 -8.22 -6.65
CA PHE A 393 7.13 -8.70 -7.85
C PHE A 393 7.15 -7.67 -8.97
N LEU A 394 7.19 -8.17 -10.21
CA LEU A 394 6.91 -7.40 -11.41
C LEU A 394 5.40 -7.45 -11.66
N LEU A 395 4.82 -6.33 -12.08
CA LEU A 395 3.44 -6.27 -12.57
C LEU A 395 3.39 -5.67 -13.97
N TYR A 396 2.53 -6.23 -14.81
CA TYR A 396 2.36 -5.82 -16.20
C TYR A 396 0.88 -5.87 -16.62
N PRO A 397 0.41 -4.92 -17.44
CA PRO A 397 -1.00 -4.78 -17.77
C PRO A 397 -1.47 -5.89 -18.71
N LEU A 398 -2.56 -6.57 -18.32
CA LEU A 398 -3.16 -7.65 -19.11
C LEU A 398 -3.87 -7.17 -20.37
N SER A 399 -4.17 -5.86 -20.45
CA SER A 399 -4.76 -5.23 -21.65
C SER A 399 -3.87 -5.33 -22.89
N THR A 400 -2.58 -5.64 -22.73
CA THR A 400 -1.66 -5.89 -23.85
C THR A 400 -1.96 -7.22 -24.56
N PHE A 401 -2.66 -8.15 -23.90
CA PHE A 401 -2.95 -9.49 -24.43
C PHE A 401 -4.36 -9.56 -25.01
N PRO A 402 -4.55 -10.25 -26.15
CA PRO A 402 -5.86 -10.43 -26.76
C PRO A 402 -6.83 -11.13 -25.79
N GLU A 403 -8.13 -10.85 -25.91
CA GLU A 403 -9.17 -11.55 -25.12
C GLU A 403 -9.28 -13.02 -25.51
N GLU A 404 -9.28 -13.31 -26.81
CA GLU A 404 -9.27 -14.68 -27.32
C GLU A 404 -7.88 -15.31 -27.12
N GLY A 405 -7.82 -16.46 -26.44
CA GLY A 405 -6.57 -17.17 -26.17
C GLY A 405 -5.68 -16.51 -25.11
N ARG A 406 -6.24 -15.59 -24.30
CA ARG A 406 -5.49 -14.84 -23.28
C ARG A 406 -4.71 -15.74 -22.33
N GLU A 407 -5.34 -16.77 -21.78
CA GLU A 407 -4.71 -17.65 -20.79
C GLU A 407 -3.47 -18.34 -21.35
N GLU A 408 -3.55 -18.86 -22.57
CA GLU A 408 -2.43 -19.54 -23.23
C GLU A 408 -1.31 -18.55 -23.58
N ALA A 409 -1.66 -17.34 -24.03
CA ALA A 409 -0.71 -16.28 -24.30
C ALA A 409 0.00 -15.79 -23.02
N LEU A 410 -0.73 -15.68 -21.91
CA LEU A 410 -0.18 -15.30 -20.62
C LEU A 410 0.75 -16.38 -20.06
N ALA A 411 0.36 -17.65 -20.14
CA ALA A 411 1.21 -18.75 -19.72
C ALA A 411 2.54 -18.76 -20.51
N ALA A 412 2.47 -18.65 -21.84
CA ALA A 412 3.66 -18.58 -22.68
C ALA A 412 4.53 -17.35 -22.37
N PHE A 413 3.92 -16.19 -22.17
CA PHE A 413 4.63 -14.96 -21.81
C PHE A 413 5.33 -15.06 -20.45
N ARG A 414 4.68 -15.68 -19.45
CA ARG A 414 5.25 -15.91 -18.12
C ARG A 414 6.48 -16.81 -18.19
N ASP A 415 6.39 -17.91 -18.93
CA ASP A 415 7.51 -18.83 -19.12
C ASP A 415 8.68 -18.14 -19.82
N GLU A 416 8.38 -17.31 -20.83
CA GLU A 416 9.38 -16.53 -21.55
C GLU A 416 10.04 -15.47 -20.67
N LEU A 417 9.26 -14.69 -19.91
CA LEU A 417 9.76 -13.68 -18.98
C LEU A 417 10.66 -14.34 -17.92
N ARG A 418 10.21 -15.46 -17.33
CA ARG A 418 10.99 -16.21 -16.34
C ARG A 418 12.33 -16.67 -16.92
N ALA A 419 12.31 -17.28 -18.10
CA ALA A 419 13.53 -17.75 -18.77
C ALA A 419 14.48 -16.58 -19.11
N TYR A 420 13.94 -15.48 -19.64
CA TYR A 420 14.73 -14.31 -20.00
C TYR A 420 15.42 -13.70 -18.78
N LEU A 421 14.69 -13.52 -17.67
CA LEU A 421 15.25 -12.98 -16.44
C LEU A 421 16.35 -13.88 -15.86
N SER A 422 16.16 -15.20 -15.89
CA SER A 422 17.19 -16.15 -15.45
C SER A 422 18.46 -16.09 -16.32
N GLU A 423 18.31 -15.87 -17.63
CA GLU A 423 19.43 -15.78 -18.57
C GLU A 423 20.15 -14.41 -18.53
N HIS A 424 19.40 -13.32 -18.49
CA HIS A 424 19.91 -11.95 -18.70
C HIS A 424 20.08 -11.15 -17.41
N GLY A 425 19.21 -11.37 -16.40
CA GLY A 425 19.47 -10.89 -15.04
C GLY A 425 20.58 -11.69 -14.38
N GLY A 426 20.76 -12.94 -14.82
CA GLY A 426 21.71 -13.89 -14.31
C GLY A 426 21.12 -14.73 -13.18
N GLU A 427 21.44 -16.01 -13.15
CA GLU A 427 21.06 -16.95 -12.07
C GLU A 427 21.54 -16.50 -10.67
N ASP A 428 22.46 -15.51 -10.63
CA ASP A 428 22.98 -14.89 -9.42
C ASP A 428 22.18 -13.68 -8.92
N ALA A 429 21.30 -13.09 -9.74
CA ALA A 429 20.62 -11.83 -9.39
C ALA A 429 19.26 -12.06 -8.73
N LEU A 430 18.55 -13.14 -9.06
CA LEU A 430 17.24 -13.42 -8.48
C LEU A 430 16.91 -14.91 -8.39
N CYS A 431 15.90 -15.23 -7.57
CA CYS A 431 15.24 -16.51 -7.45
C CYS A 431 13.73 -16.32 -7.67
N HIS A 432 13.15 -16.99 -8.68
CA HIS A 432 11.71 -16.94 -8.93
C HIS A 432 10.95 -17.66 -7.82
N THR A 433 9.93 -17.00 -7.27
CA THR A 433 9.11 -17.56 -6.18
C THR A 433 7.68 -17.86 -6.60
N GLY A 434 7.15 -17.24 -7.66
CA GLY A 434 5.75 -17.42 -8.01
C GLY A 434 5.25 -16.57 -9.17
N PHE A 435 3.95 -16.63 -9.41
CA PHE A 435 3.23 -15.75 -10.32
C PHE A 435 1.76 -15.62 -9.88
N ALA A 436 1.07 -14.62 -10.39
CA ALA A 436 -0.36 -14.46 -10.19
C ALA A 436 -1.06 -13.90 -11.43
N SER A 437 -2.35 -14.22 -11.58
CA SER A 437 -3.27 -13.60 -12.53
C SER A 437 -4.24 -12.72 -11.75
N GLY A 438 -4.31 -11.44 -12.10
CA GLY A 438 -5.34 -10.53 -11.63
C GLY A 438 -6.34 -10.15 -12.71
N LEU A 439 -7.33 -9.34 -12.33
CA LEU A 439 -8.31 -8.78 -13.27
C LEU A 439 -7.67 -7.80 -14.25
N TYR A 440 -6.64 -7.07 -13.81
CA TYR A 440 -6.01 -5.99 -14.57
C TYR A 440 -4.52 -6.25 -14.86
N TYR A 441 -3.83 -6.93 -13.94
CA TYR A 441 -2.38 -7.16 -14.02
C TYR A 441 -1.98 -8.63 -13.95
N GLY A 442 -0.90 -8.97 -14.64
CA GLY A 442 -0.16 -10.21 -14.44
C GLY A 442 1.03 -9.93 -13.53
N TYR A 443 1.36 -10.90 -12.67
CA TYR A 443 2.40 -10.77 -11.65
C TYR A 443 3.46 -11.85 -11.81
N LEU A 444 4.73 -11.49 -11.62
CA LEU A 444 5.84 -12.44 -11.47
C LEU A 444 6.59 -12.14 -10.18
N ASP A 445 6.65 -13.12 -9.28
CA ASP A 445 7.17 -12.98 -7.92
C ASP A 445 8.61 -13.51 -7.86
N PHE A 446 9.51 -12.80 -7.19
CA PHE A 446 10.92 -13.18 -7.04
C PHE A 446 11.55 -12.63 -5.76
N ILE A 447 12.68 -13.23 -5.39
CA ILE A 447 13.64 -12.70 -4.42
C ILE A 447 14.85 -12.22 -5.21
N ALA A 448 15.20 -10.94 -5.13
CA ALA A 448 16.41 -10.39 -5.72
C ALA A 448 17.57 -10.38 -4.72
N TRP A 449 18.69 -10.95 -5.15
CA TRP A 449 20.01 -10.85 -4.54
C TRP A 449 20.78 -9.62 -5.06
N ASP A 450 20.38 -9.13 -6.23
CA ASP A 450 20.86 -7.94 -6.94
C ASP A 450 19.66 -7.33 -7.69
N LEU A 451 18.97 -6.38 -7.06
CA LEU A 451 17.72 -5.82 -7.57
C LEU A 451 17.95 -5.04 -8.87
N GLU A 452 19.01 -4.25 -8.96
CA GLU A 452 19.30 -3.42 -10.14
C GLU A 452 19.47 -4.30 -11.39
N SER A 453 20.25 -5.38 -11.30
CA SER A 453 20.40 -6.34 -12.40
C SER A 453 19.09 -7.01 -12.80
N ALA A 454 18.22 -7.33 -11.82
CA ALA A 454 16.90 -7.91 -12.09
C ALA A 454 15.97 -6.94 -12.83
N LEU A 455 15.93 -5.66 -12.40
CA LEU A 455 15.06 -4.64 -12.98
C LEU A 455 15.54 -4.20 -14.37
N ASP A 456 16.84 -4.12 -14.60
CA ASP A 456 17.41 -3.84 -15.92
C ASP A 456 17.04 -4.91 -16.95
N ALA A 457 17.14 -6.20 -16.56
CA ALA A 457 16.71 -7.31 -17.40
C ALA A 457 15.20 -7.28 -17.68
N ALA A 458 14.38 -6.99 -16.66
CA ALA A 458 12.93 -6.85 -16.81
C ALA A 458 12.57 -5.70 -17.77
N LEU A 459 13.20 -4.54 -17.61
CA LEU A 459 13.00 -3.37 -18.47
C LEU A 459 13.34 -3.68 -19.92
N ALA A 460 14.47 -4.35 -20.18
CA ALA A 460 14.88 -4.76 -21.52
C ALA A 460 13.85 -5.71 -22.16
N PHE A 461 13.43 -6.74 -21.41
CA PHE A 461 12.45 -7.71 -21.86
C PHE A 461 11.12 -7.07 -22.26
N PHE A 462 10.54 -6.27 -21.36
CA PHE A 462 9.22 -5.69 -21.60
C PHE A 462 9.22 -4.70 -22.77
N LYS A 463 10.31 -3.94 -22.94
CA LYS A 463 10.49 -3.07 -24.13
C LYS A 463 10.61 -3.87 -25.42
N GLU A 464 11.37 -4.96 -25.42
CA GLU A 464 11.55 -5.83 -26.59
C GLU A 464 10.23 -6.50 -27.02
N ARG A 465 9.39 -6.87 -26.05
CA ARG A 465 8.08 -7.50 -26.28
C ARG A 465 6.95 -6.50 -26.57
N GLY A 466 7.25 -5.20 -26.64
CA GLY A 466 6.28 -4.17 -27.01
C GLY A 466 5.16 -3.97 -25.98
N MET A 467 5.45 -4.24 -24.71
CA MET A 467 4.47 -4.07 -23.63
C MET A 467 4.11 -2.59 -23.42
N THR A 468 2.90 -2.31 -22.94
CA THR A 468 2.42 -0.93 -22.72
C THR A 468 2.94 -0.31 -21.42
N GLY A 469 3.51 -1.12 -20.53
CA GLY A 469 4.21 -0.68 -19.34
C GLY A 469 4.57 -1.86 -18.46
N ALA A 470 5.40 -1.60 -17.45
CA ALA A 470 5.68 -2.54 -16.37
C ALA A 470 6.13 -1.76 -15.13
N GLU A 471 5.84 -2.31 -13.98
CA GLU A 471 6.21 -1.75 -12.68
C GLU A 471 6.83 -2.85 -11.80
N PHE A 472 7.65 -2.43 -10.85
CA PHE A 472 8.17 -3.26 -9.77
C PHE A 472 7.59 -2.79 -8.44
N HIS A 473 7.32 -3.75 -7.56
CA HIS A 473 6.90 -3.46 -6.20
C HIS A 473 7.61 -4.40 -5.22
N SER A 474 8.10 -3.86 -4.10
CA SER A 474 8.57 -4.69 -2.98
C SER A 474 7.40 -5.43 -2.35
N PHE A 475 7.62 -6.57 -1.68
CA PHE A 475 6.58 -7.23 -0.87
C PHE A 475 6.22 -6.47 0.43
N ARG A 476 6.26 -5.14 0.39
CA ARG A 476 5.84 -4.22 1.45
C ARG A 476 4.65 -3.40 0.95
N ARG A 477 3.48 -3.58 1.57
CA ARG A 477 2.22 -2.98 1.08
C ARG A 477 2.09 -1.47 1.34
N ASN A 478 2.71 -0.96 2.39
CA ASN A 478 2.56 0.44 2.82
C ASN A 478 3.50 1.44 2.12
N VAL A 479 4.13 1.06 1.01
CA VAL A 479 5.03 1.93 0.22
C VAL A 479 4.65 1.88 -1.25
N GLY A 480 5.15 2.82 -2.05
CA GLY A 480 4.90 2.87 -3.49
C GLY A 480 5.72 1.85 -4.29
N GLY A 481 5.41 1.75 -5.59
CA GLY A 481 6.16 0.97 -6.57
C GLY A 481 7.01 1.83 -7.51
N ILE A 482 7.88 1.16 -8.28
CA ILE A 482 8.72 1.77 -9.29
C ILE A 482 8.15 1.50 -10.67
N THR A 483 7.85 2.55 -11.44
CA THR A 483 7.55 2.38 -12.86
C THR A 483 8.84 2.11 -13.63
N LEU A 484 8.97 0.89 -14.19
CA LEU A 484 10.11 0.54 -15.05
C LEU A 484 10.02 1.31 -16.38
N PHE A 485 8.84 1.29 -16.99
CA PHE A 485 8.50 2.15 -18.11
C PHE A 485 6.98 2.15 -18.33
N ARG A 486 6.51 3.16 -19.07
CA ARG A 486 5.15 3.23 -19.58
C ARG A 486 5.22 3.70 -21.02
N ALA A 487 4.66 2.93 -21.95
CA ALA A 487 4.62 3.29 -23.36
C ALA A 487 3.66 4.46 -23.56
N GLU A 488 4.05 5.46 -24.33
CA GLU A 488 3.11 6.50 -24.78
C GLU A 488 2.07 5.86 -25.70
N PRO A 489 0.77 6.14 -25.49
CA PRO A 489 -0.26 5.62 -26.37
C PRO A 489 -0.12 6.24 -27.76
N LYS A 490 -0.46 5.47 -28.80
CA LYS A 490 -0.42 5.97 -30.18
C LYS A 490 -1.46 7.08 -30.36
N ARG A 491 -1.00 8.29 -30.70
CA ARG A 491 -1.85 9.45 -31.00
C ARG A 491 -2.01 9.62 -32.51
N TYR A 492 -3.14 10.16 -32.96
CA TYR A 492 -3.32 10.58 -34.35
C TYR A 492 -2.56 11.89 -34.57
N GLU A 493 -1.69 11.93 -35.58
CA GLU A 493 -0.84 13.12 -35.86
C GLU A 493 -1.69 14.36 -36.16
N GLU A 494 -2.81 14.18 -36.86
CA GLU A 494 -3.70 15.26 -37.27
C GLU A 494 -4.40 15.94 -36.09
N THR A 495 -4.70 15.18 -35.03
CA THR A 495 -5.43 15.69 -33.88
C THR A 495 -4.53 15.93 -32.66
N GLY A 496 -3.34 15.35 -32.64
CA GLY A 496 -2.45 15.32 -31.48
C GLY A 496 -3.02 14.55 -30.28
N SER A 497 -4.05 13.73 -30.50
CA SER A 497 -4.88 13.11 -29.47
C SER A 497 -5.13 11.63 -29.74
N LEU A 498 -5.62 10.92 -28.72
CA LEU A 498 -6.22 9.59 -28.86
C LEU A 498 -7.46 9.59 -29.77
N LEU A 499 -8.15 10.74 -29.88
CA LEU A 499 -9.31 10.93 -30.74
C LEU A 499 -8.88 11.07 -32.20
N SER A 500 -9.45 10.25 -33.08
CA SER A 500 -9.29 10.41 -34.52
C SER A 500 -10.05 11.64 -35.03
N PRO A 501 -9.78 12.13 -36.26
CA PRO A 501 -10.58 13.21 -36.86
C PRO A 501 -12.09 12.89 -36.88
N LYS A 502 -12.46 11.63 -37.14
CA LYS A 502 -13.86 11.17 -37.16
C LYS A 502 -14.50 11.16 -35.76
N ASP A 503 -13.71 10.86 -34.73
CA ASP A 503 -14.17 10.93 -33.34
C ASP A 503 -14.48 12.37 -32.96
N ILE A 504 -13.63 13.31 -33.37
CA ILE A 504 -13.87 14.75 -33.21
C ILE A 504 -15.14 15.20 -33.94
N GLU A 505 -15.32 14.82 -35.21
CA GLU A 505 -16.54 15.11 -35.97
C GLU A 505 -17.80 14.57 -35.24
N THR A 506 -17.69 13.39 -34.63
CA THR A 506 -18.79 12.78 -33.86
C THR A 506 -19.12 13.59 -32.60
N LEU A 507 -18.10 14.06 -31.88
CA LEU A 507 -18.27 14.90 -30.70
C LEU A 507 -18.85 16.27 -31.08
N GLU A 508 -18.36 16.88 -32.15
CA GLU A 508 -18.84 18.18 -32.65
C GLU A 508 -20.29 18.10 -33.13
N ALA A 509 -20.71 16.99 -33.74
CA ALA A 509 -22.11 16.77 -34.13
C ALA A 509 -23.08 16.76 -32.93
N PHE A 510 -22.62 16.49 -31.70
CA PHE A 510 -23.48 16.62 -30.51
C PHE A 510 -23.72 18.07 -30.09
N LEU A 511 -23.01 19.04 -30.68
CA LEU A 511 -23.12 20.46 -30.38
C LEU A 511 -24.07 21.20 -31.35
N GLU A 512 -24.56 20.57 -32.43
CA GLU A 512 -25.27 21.24 -33.53
C GLU A 512 -26.76 21.57 -33.27
N ASP A 513 -27.40 20.98 -32.25
CA ASP A 513 -28.81 21.27 -31.89
C ASP A 513 -28.91 22.33 -30.77
N ASP A 514 -29.97 23.17 -30.78
CA ASP A 514 -30.28 24.16 -29.73
C ASP A 514 -30.41 23.50 -28.36
N GLY A 515 -29.30 23.42 -27.62
CA GLY A 515 -29.20 22.83 -26.29
C GLY A 515 -28.01 21.89 -26.08
N GLY A 516 -27.39 21.35 -27.15
CA GLY A 516 -26.27 20.42 -27.08
C GLY A 516 -26.60 19.10 -26.36
N TYR A 517 -26.35 17.96 -27.00
CA TYR A 517 -26.59 16.64 -26.37
C TYR A 517 -25.43 16.24 -25.44
N TYR A 518 -25.12 17.04 -24.42
CA TYR A 518 -23.96 16.85 -23.54
C TYR A 518 -23.97 15.52 -22.78
N GLY A 519 -25.13 15.04 -22.33
CA GLY A 519 -25.25 13.70 -21.73
C GLY A 519 -24.96 12.55 -22.72
N LYS A 520 -25.14 12.77 -24.03
CA LYS A 520 -24.70 11.81 -25.06
C LYS A 520 -23.20 11.89 -25.28
N MET A 521 -22.64 13.10 -25.25
CA MET A 521 -21.19 13.31 -25.33
C MET A 521 -20.44 12.63 -24.18
N VAL A 522 -20.86 12.84 -22.91
CA VAL A 522 -20.26 12.17 -21.74
C VAL A 522 -20.27 10.66 -21.91
N ARG A 523 -21.43 10.07 -22.22
CA ARG A 523 -21.57 8.62 -22.42
C ARG A 523 -20.70 8.10 -23.55
N TRP A 524 -20.61 8.84 -24.66
CA TRP A 524 -19.78 8.45 -25.79
C TRP A 524 -18.30 8.46 -25.42
N ILE A 525 -17.82 9.48 -24.70
CA ILE A 525 -16.43 9.58 -24.26
C ILE A 525 -16.10 8.43 -23.30
N GLU A 526 -16.97 8.15 -22.33
CA GLU A 526 -16.77 7.03 -21.39
C GLU A 526 -16.69 5.69 -22.13
N GLN A 527 -17.59 5.45 -23.08
CA GLN A 527 -17.55 4.25 -23.92
C GLN A 527 -16.31 4.18 -24.81
N PHE A 528 -15.85 5.31 -25.36
CA PHE A 528 -14.61 5.38 -26.13
C PHE A 528 -13.40 4.99 -25.29
N VAL A 529 -13.34 5.49 -24.05
CA VAL A 529 -12.26 5.20 -23.11
C VAL A 529 -12.30 3.75 -22.66
N ASP A 530 -13.46 3.23 -22.29
CA ASP A 530 -13.65 1.83 -21.90
C ASP A 530 -13.27 0.88 -23.03
N ALA A 531 -13.76 1.12 -24.25
CA ALA A 531 -13.43 0.30 -25.42
C ALA A 531 -11.95 0.40 -25.82
N GLY A 532 -11.33 1.57 -25.65
CA GLY A 532 -9.90 1.76 -25.91
C GLY A 532 -9.01 1.04 -24.90
N ALA A 533 -9.39 1.05 -23.62
CA ALA A 533 -8.73 0.32 -22.55
C ALA A 533 -8.87 -1.19 -22.72
N ALA A 534 -10.08 -1.68 -23.00
CA ALA A 534 -10.33 -3.09 -23.26
C ALA A 534 -9.54 -3.61 -24.48
N ALA A 535 -9.40 -2.78 -25.52
CA ALA A 535 -8.65 -3.12 -26.73
C ALA A 535 -7.12 -2.89 -26.61
N GLY A 536 -6.60 -2.52 -25.44
CA GLY A 536 -5.16 -2.29 -25.22
C GLY A 536 -4.56 -1.11 -25.98
N ARG A 537 -5.40 -0.20 -26.52
CA ARG A 537 -4.91 0.97 -27.29
C ARG A 537 -4.25 2.02 -26.41
N PHE A 538 -4.73 2.13 -25.16
CA PHE A 538 -4.28 3.05 -24.11
C PHE A 538 -4.93 2.64 -22.79
N SER A 539 -4.39 3.02 -21.63
CA SER A 539 -5.06 2.86 -20.34
C SER A 539 -6.11 3.96 -20.09
N LYS A 540 -7.04 3.75 -19.15
CA LYS A 540 -8.00 4.79 -18.73
C LYS A 540 -7.28 6.05 -18.22
N LYS A 541 -6.20 5.88 -17.46
CA LYS A 541 -5.36 6.99 -16.97
C LYS A 541 -4.70 7.77 -18.10
N GLN A 542 -4.20 7.07 -19.13
CA GLN A 542 -3.67 7.71 -20.34
C GLN A 542 -4.74 8.50 -21.09
N ALA A 543 -5.96 7.97 -21.18
CA ALA A 543 -7.07 8.68 -21.79
C ALA A 543 -7.51 9.92 -21.00
N ARG A 544 -7.51 9.84 -19.66
CA ARG A 544 -7.80 11.00 -18.79
C ARG A 544 -6.76 12.11 -18.91
N ARG A 545 -5.48 11.76 -19.15
CA ARG A 545 -4.36 12.70 -19.41
C ARG A 545 -4.39 13.33 -20.80
N ASP A 546 -5.15 12.78 -21.76
CA ASP A 546 -5.26 13.35 -23.11
C ASP A 546 -5.99 14.70 -23.06
N LEU A 547 -5.25 15.78 -23.37
CA LEU A 547 -5.77 17.14 -23.26
C LEU A 547 -7.06 17.34 -24.06
N LYS A 548 -7.13 16.81 -25.29
CA LYS A 548 -8.28 17.07 -26.17
C LYS A 548 -9.52 16.32 -25.69
N LEU A 549 -9.36 15.07 -25.24
CA LEU A 549 -10.43 14.29 -24.62
C LEU A 549 -10.91 14.97 -23.33
N SER A 550 -9.98 15.42 -22.48
CA SER A 550 -10.26 16.19 -21.26
C SER A 550 -11.05 17.48 -21.54
N LEU A 551 -10.69 18.21 -22.61
CA LEU A 551 -11.42 19.39 -23.05
C LEU A 551 -12.87 19.08 -23.43
N TYR A 552 -13.15 18.04 -24.24
CA TYR A 552 -14.52 17.68 -24.59
C TYR A 552 -15.32 17.15 -23.39
N TYR A 553 -14.70 16.36 -22.52
CA TYR A 553 -15.35 15.86 -21.31
C TYR A 553 -15.73 17.02 -20.38
N GLY A 554 -14.79 17.94 -20.12
CA GLY A 554 -15.05 19.15 -19.33
C GLY A 554 -16.10 20.07 -19.95
N LEU A 555 -16.13 20.21 -21.28
CA LEU A 555 -17.19 20.94 -21.98
C LEU A 555 -18.57 20.33 -21.70
N ALA A 556 -18.70 19.02 -21.87
CA ALA A 556 -19.96 18.33 -21.68
C ALA A 556 -20.43 18.37 -20.23
N CYS A 557 -19.52 18.13 -19.28
CA CYS A 557 -19.81 18.20 -17.86
C CYS A 557 -20.27 19.60 -17.42
N ASN A 558 -19.56 20.64 -17.83
CA ASN A 558 -19.88 22.01 -17.40
C ASN A 558 -21.19 22.54 -17.99
N ASN A 559 -21.66 21.98 -19.11
CA ASN A 559 -22.92 22.38 -19.72
C ASN A 559 -24.09 21.43 -19.40
N PHE A 560 -23.85 20.36 -18.62
CA PHE A 560 -24.94 19.48 -18.17
C PHE A 560 -25.85 20.16 -17.14
N GLY A 561 -25.32 21.12 -16.37
CA GLY A 561 -26.13 21.92 -15.45
C GLY A 561 -26.35 21.31 -14.05
N GLU A 562 -25.74 20.17 -13.75
CA GLU A 562 -25.86 19.50 -12.44
C GLU A 562 -24.54 19.42 -11.69
N TYR A 563 -24.59 19.57 -10.35
CA TYR A 563 -23.44 19.42 -9.45
C TYR A 563 -22.63 18.15 -9.72
N SER A 564 -23.30 17.01 -9.89
CA SER A 564 -22.64 15.72 -10.08
C SER A 564 -21.74 15.69 -11.33
N TYR A 565 -22.11 16.43 -12.37
CA TYR A 565 -21.33 16.52 -13.60
C TYR A 565 -20.18 17.52 -13.47
N TYR A 566 -20.35 18.64 -12.76
CA TYR A 566 -19.23 19.53 -12.44
C TYR A 566 -18.14 18.80 -11.64
N TYR A 567 -18.55 18.00 -10.63
CA TYR A 567 -17.62 17.19 -9.86
C TYR A 567 -16.90 16.15 -10.73
N ARG A 568 -17.65 15.40 -11.56
CA ARG A 568 -17.06 14.43 -12.50
C ARG A 568 -16.09 15.10 -13.47
N GLY A 569 -16.48 16.25 -14.01
CA GLY A 569 -15.69 17.03 -14.95
C GLY A 569 -14.36 17.48 -14.34
N GLN A 570 -14.40 18.10 -13.16
CA GLN A 570 -13.17 18.55 -12.49
C GLN A 570 -12.27 17.37 -12.11
N ALA A 571 -12.85 16.28 -11.58
CA ALA A 571 -12.09 15.09 -11.21
C ALA A 571 -11.39 14.44 -12.42
N TRP A 572 -12.06 14.40 -13.59
CA TRP A 572 -11.45 13.94 -14.83
C TRP A 572 -10.37 14.91 -15.31
N MET A 573 -10.70 16.20 -15.37
CA MET A 573 -9.84 17.21 -15.99
C MET A 573 -8.50 17.35 -15.29
N LYS A 574 -8.47 17.20 -13.96
CA LYS A 574 -7.26 17.29 -13.12
C LYS A 574 -6.13 16.39 -13.63
N ASP A 575 -6.44 15.21 -14.16
CA ASP A 575 -5.42 14.30 -14.69
C ASP A 575 -4.67 14.88 -15.91
N ALA A 576 -5.30 15.76 -16.67
CA ALA A 576 -4.68 16.38 -17.86
C ALA A 576 -3.93 17.69 -17.55
N GLU A 577 -3.82 18.10 -16.28
CA GLU A 577 -3.25 19.40 -15.88
C GLU A 577 -1.83 19.62 -16.40
N GLU A 578 -0.96 18.61 -16.28
CA GLU A 578 0.41 18.66 -16.79
C GLU A 578 0.50 18.92 -18.31
N ASN A 579 -0.56 18.57 -19.05
CA ASN A 579 -0.66 18.77 -20.49
C ASN A 579 -1.43 20.04 -20.85
N ALA A 580 -1.96 20.78 -19.88
CA ALA A 580 -2.82 21.94 -20.10
C ALA A 580 -2.07 23.26 -20.31
N LYS A 581 -0.73 23.26 -20.20
CA LYS A 581 0.09 24.46 -20.41
C LYS A 581 -0.22 25.11 -21.76
N GLY A 582 -0.49 26.41 -21.75
CA GLY A 582 -0.90 27.19 -22.92
C GLY A 582 -2.35 27.00 -23.37
N SER A 583 -3.22 26.36 -22.57
CA SER A 583 -4.65 26.18 -22.88
C SER A 583 -5.55 26.91 -21.88
N GLY A 584 -5.89 28.16 -22.17
CA GLY A 584 -6.84 28.94 -21.35
C GLY A 584 -8.22 28.28 -21.27
N VAL A 585 -8.62 27.55 -22.32
CA VAL A 585 -9.85 26.75 -22.35
C VAL A 585 -9.87 25.70 -21.24
N TRP A 586 -8.77 24.98 -21.03
CA TRP A 586 -8.68 23.96 -19.98
C TRP A 586 -8.77 24.61 -18.60
N TYR A 587 -7.98 25.66 -18.35
CA TYR A 587 -7.98 26.37 -17.07
C TYR A 587 -9.36 26.95 -16.74
N TYR A 588 -10.04 27.54 -17.72
CA TYR A 588 -11.41 28.02 -17.57
C TYR A 588 -12.38 26.90 -17.20
N ARG A 589 -12.40 25.81 -17.96
CA ARG A 589 -13.35 24.70 -17.74
C ARG A 589 -13.08 24.00 -16.40
N TYR A 590 -11.81 23.80 -16.05
CA TYR A 590 -11.44 23.21 -14.76
C TYR A 590 -11.83 24.13 -13.60
N ALA A 591 -11.57 25.44 -13.70
CA ALA A 591 -11.97 26.42 -12.69
C ALA A 591 -13.50 26.50 -12.52
N VAL A 592 -14.29 26.41 -13.60
CA VAL A 592 -15.76 26.29 -13.51
C VAL A 592 -16.15 25.03 -12.75
N GLY A 593 -15.56 23.87 -13.08
CA GLY A 593 -15.83 22.61 -12.40
C GLY A 593 -15.52 22.67 -10.89
N LEU A 594 -14.38 23.25 -10.51
CA LEU A 594 -14.00 23.50 -9.12
C LEU A 594 -15.00 24.43 -8.42
N LEU A 595 -15.37 25.54 -9.06
CA LEU A 595 -16.31 26.52 -8.51
C LEU A 595 -17.64 25.88 -8.16
N TYR A 596 -18.26 25.18 -9.12
CA TYR A 596 -19.55 24.50 -8.92
C TYR A 596 -19.43 23.25 -8.03
N SER A 597 -18.22 22.80 -7.72
CA SER A 597 -17.96 21.72 -6.76
C SER A 597 -17.71 22.21 -5.33
N GLY A 598 -17.73 23.53 -5.09
CA GLY A 598 -17.56 24.11 -3.75
C GLY A 598 -16.17 24.61 -3.42
N TYR A 599 -15.31 24.83 -4.42
CA TYR A 599 -13.91 25.26 -4.26
C TYR A 599 -13.62 26.63 -4.90
N PRO A 600 -14.28 27.73 -4.48
CA PRO A 600 -14.17 29.03 -5.14
C PRO A 600 -12.79 29.66 -5.03
N GLU A 601 -12.04 29.44 -3.94
CA GLU A 601 -10.67 29.93 -3.77
C GLU A 601 -9.72 29.25 -4.75
N GLU A 602 -9.86 27.94 -4.92
CA GLU A 602 -9.03 27.19 -5.87
C GLU A 602 -9.39 27.55 -7.31
N ALA A 603 -10.68 27.68 -7.61
CA ALA A 603 -11.16 28.18 -8.89
C ALA A 603 -10.57 29.56 -9.25
N LEU A 604 -10.40 30.46 -8.26
CA LEU A 604 -9.77 31.76 -8.48
C LEU A 604 -8.31 31.59 -8.92
N ARG A 605 -7.53 30.75 -8.23
CA ARG A 605 -6.12 30.50 -8.62
C ARG A 605 -6.01 29.96 -10.05
N TYR A 606 -6.87 29.01 -10.42
CA TYR A 606 -6.86 28.45 -11.77
C TYR A 606 -7.35 29.44 -12.83
N ALA A 607 -8.31 30.31 -12.52
CA ALA A 607 -8.71 31.40 -13.41
C ALA A 607 -7.59 32.43 -13.61
N GLU A 608 -6.84 32.75 -12.55
CA GLU A 608 -5.65 33.61 -12.64
C GLU A 608 -4.54 32.99 -13.48
N GLN A 609 -4.26 31.70 -13.28
CA GLN A 609 -3.29 30.99 -14.12
C GLN A 609 -3.77 30.93 -15.58
N GLY A 610 -5.06 30.69 -15.82
CA GLY A 610 -5.59 30.56 -17.17
C GLY A 610 -5.43 31.81 -18.04
N VAL A 611 -5.54 33.02 -17.47
CA VAL A 611 -5.31 34.26 -18.21
C VAL A 611 -3.82 34.51 -18.49
N LEU A 612 -2.92 33.92 -17.70
CA LEU A 612 -1.47 33.93 -17.95
C LEU A 612 -1.07 32.93 -19.04
N GLU A 613 -1.70 31.76 -19.03
CA GLU A 613 -1.42 30.68 -19.98
C GLU A 613 -1.93 31.01 -21.39
N GLU A 614 -3.12 31.62 -21.50
CA GLU A 614 -3.67 32.04 -22.79
C GLU A 614 -4.47 33.35 -22.67
N ALA A 615 -3.77 34.47 -22.73
CA ALA A 615 -4.36 35.81 -22.60
C ALA A 615 -5.39 36.16 -23.70
N GLY A 616 -5.45 35.38 -24.77
CA GLY A 616 -6.39 35.56 -25.89
C GLY A 616 -7.73 34.86 -25.70
N TYR A 617 -7.89 33.99 -24.68
CA TYR A 617 -9.13 33.28 -24.46
C TYR A 617 -10.08 34.08 -23.54
N PRO A 618 -11.20 34.61 -24.05
CA PRO A 618 -12.01 35.60 -23.33
C PRO A 618 -12.67 35.04 -22.07
N TRP A 619 -13.18 33.80 -22.12
CA TRP A 619 -14.05 33.27 -21.08
C TRP A 619 -13.37 33.06 -19.73
N THR A 620 -12.04 32.90 -19.68
CA THR A 620 -11.30 32.90 -18.40
C THR A 620 -11.41 34.25 -17.71
N TYR A 621 -11.40 35.37 -18.45
CA TYR A 621 -11.58 36.71 -17.85
C TYR A 621 -12.99 36.90 -17.29
N LEU A 622 -14.02 36.29 -17.91
CA LEU A 622 -15.39 36.35 -17.41
C LEU A 622 -15.47 35.71 -16.01
N LEU A 623 -14.96 34.49 -15.88
CA LEU A 623 -14.92 33.78 -14.60
C LEU A 623 -14.03 34.50 -13.58
N LEU A 624 -12.84 34.94 -14.00
CA LEU A 624 -11.91 35.66 -13.15
C LEU A 624 -12.52 36.95 -12.59
N GLY A 625 -13.27 37.69 -13.41
CA GLY A 625 -13.97 38.89 -12.95
C GLY A 625 -15.04 38.61 -11.90
N LYS A 626 -15.85 37.56 -12.11
CA LYS A 626 -16.86 37.10 -11.13
C LYS A 626 -16.19 36.72 -9.79
N LEU A 627 -15.11 35.94 -9.84
CA LEU A 627 -14.39 35.50 -8.64
C LEU A 627 -13.69 36.66 -7.92
N ARG A 628 -12.96 37.52 -8.63
CA ARG A 628 -12.30 38.69 -8.02
C ARG A 628 -13.28 39.60 -7.31
N ALA A 629 -14.42 39.89 -7.93
CA ALA A 629 -15.48 40.67 -7.27
C ALA A 629 -15.99 39.99 -6.01
N ALA A 630 -16.20 38.67 -6.05
CA ALA A 630 -16.65 37.88 -4.92
C ALA A 630 -15.64 37.76 -3.76
N PHE A 631 -14.34 37.95 -4.05
CA PHE A 631 -13.25 38.00 -3.06
C PHE A 631 -12.81 39.44 -2.72
N GLY A 632 -13.56 40.45 -3.17
CA GLY A 632 -13.36 41.85 -2.79
C GLY A 632 -12.43 42.67 -3.70
N ASP A 633 -11.81 42.07 -4.71
CA ASP A 633 -11.00 42.77 -5.71
C ASP A 633 -11.86 43.36 -6.84
N LYS A 634 -12.52 44.48 -6.54
CA LYS A 634 -13.39 45.17 -7.50
C LYS A 634 -12.60 45.78 -8.67
N GLU A 635 -11.38 46.24 -8.44
CA GLU A 635 -10.56 46.84 -9.50
C GLU A 635 -10.09 45.78 -10.50
N GLY A 636 -9.58 44.65 -10.01
CA GLY A 636 -9.20 43.52 -10.85
C GLY A 636 -10.39 42.87 -11.55
N ALA A 637 -11.59 42.88 -10.95
CA ALA A 637 -12.81 42.43 -11.60
C ALA A 637 -13.23 43.32 -12.78
N ARG A 638 -13.16 44.65 -12.61
CA ARG A 638 -13.39 45.61 -13.72
C ARG A 638 -12.37 45.44 -14.83
N ALA A 639 -11.09 45.31 -14.48
CA ALA A 639 -10.02 45.09 -15.46
C ALA A 639 -10.24 43.80 -16.26
N ALA A 640 -10.70 42.72 -15.62
CA ALA A 640 -11.04 41.48 -16.29
C ALA A 640 -12.23 41.65 -17.25
N ALA A 641 -13.31 42.31 -16.82
CA ALA A 641 -14.46 42.59 -17.68
C ALA A 641 -14.10 43.50 -18.88
N GLU A 642 -13.27 44.52 -18.67
CA GLU A 642 -12.77 45.39 -19.74
C GLU A 642 -11.88 44.63 -20.73
N GLN A 643 -11.03 43.72 -20.24
CA GLN A 643 -10.20 42.89 -21.09
C GLN A 643 -11.04 41.91 -21.91
N GLY A 644 -12.06 41.30 -21.31
CA GLY A 644 -13.05 40.48 -22.00
C GLY A 644 -13.76 41.25 -23.13
N LEU A 645 -14.24 42.47 -22.88
CA LEU A 645 -14.87 43.32 -23.89
C LEU A 645 -13.92 43.79 -25.01
N LYS A 646 -12.60 43.79 -24.78
CA LYS A 646 -11.63 44.04 -25.86
C LYS A 646 -11.49 42.82 -26.78
N LEU A 647 -11.59 41.62 -26.21
CA LEU A 647 -11.52 40.36 -26.97
C LEU A 647 -12.84 40.09 -27.69
N GLU A 648 -13.98 40.31 -27.03
CA GLU A 648 -15.34 40.13 -27.57
C GLU A 648 -16.17 41.43 -27.45
N PRO A 649 -16.04 42.37 -28.40
CA PRO A 649 -16.72 43.67 -28.32
C PRO A 649 -18.25 43.57 -28.35
N GLY A 650 -18.88 44.08 -27.30
CA GLY A 650 -20.34 44.14 -27.19
C GLY A 650 -20.99 42.86 -26.66
N ASP A 651 -20.19 41.90 -26.20
CA ASP A 651 -20.67 40.68 -25.56
C ASP A 651 -21.58 40.98 -24.34
N TYR A 652 -22.70 40.27 -24.28
CA TYR A 652 -23.74 40.50 -23.27
C TYR A 652 -23.27 40.11 -21.86
N GLU A 653 -22.60 38.97 -21.71
CA GLU A 653 -22.12 38.47 -20.41
C GLU A 653 -21.12 39.43 -19.79
N PHE A 654 -20.18 39.96 -20.58
CA PHE A 654 -19.22 40.94 -20.06
C PHE A 654 -19.85 42.30 -19.72
N LEU A 655 -20.84 42.74 -20.49
CA LEU A 655 -21.59 43.96 -20.17
C LEU A 655 -22.39 43.81 -18.87
N THR A 656 -23.01 42.65 -18.67
CA THR A 656 -23.70 42.27 -17.44
C THR A 656 -22.74 42.22 -16.26
N LEU A 657 -21.62 41.48 -16.39
CA LEU A 657 -20.59 41.41 -15.35
C LEU A 657 -20.09 42.80 -14.94
N ARG A 658 -19.78 43.68 -15.89
CA ARG A 658 -19.30 45.03 -15.58
C ARG A 658 -20.32 45.81 -14.73
N ARG A 659 -21.61 45.74 -15.10
CA ARG A 659 -22.70 46.38 -14.33
C ARG A 659 -22.78 45.80 -12.92
N GLU A 660 -22.78 44.48 -12.80
CA GLU A 660 -22.93 43.80 -11.51
C GLU A 660 -21.75 44.02 -10.56
N VAL A 661 -20.53 44.13 -11.09
CA VAL A 661 -19.34 44.50 -10.31
C VAL A 661 -19.47 45.92 -9.74
N GLU A 662 -20.07 46.84 -10.50
CA GLU A 662 -20.35 48.21 -10.03
C GLU A 662 -21.45 48.24 -8.97
N GLU A 663 -22.50 47.45 -9.16
CA GLU A 663 -23.64 47.31 -8.24
C GLU A 663 -23.28 46.52 -6.96
N GLY A 664 -22.19 45.75 -6.98
CA GLY A 664 -21.75 44.94 -5.86
C GLY A 664 -22.57 43.66 -5.69
N ALA A 665 -22.97 43.04 -6.80
CA ALA A 665 -23.69 41.77 -6.82
C ALA A 665 -22.90 40.64 -6.14
N SER A 666 -23.61 39.65 -5.58
CA SER A 666 -22.97 38.46 -5.03
C SER A 666 -22.46 37.54 -6.13
N LEU A 667 -21.62 36.56 -5.77
CA LEU A 667 -21.11 35.57 -6.72
C LEU A 667 -22.25 34.77 -7.36
N GLU A 668 -23.22 34.37 -6.55
CA GLU A 668 -24.40 33.62 -6.95
C GLU A 668 -25.26 34.41 -7.93
N ALA A 669 -25.43 35.72 -7.70
CA ALA A 669 -26.14 36.60 -8.62
C ALA A 669 -25.41 36.68 -9.98
N MET A 670 -24.09 36.93 -9.96
CA MET A 670 -23.29 37.01 -11.19
C MET A 670 -23.22 35.68 -11.98
N LEU A 671 -23.49 34.55 -11.35
CA LEU A 671 -23.56 33.23 -12.00
C LEU A 671 -24.97 32.88 -12.47
N TYR A 672 -25.99 33.61 -12.03
CA TYR A 672 -27.38 33.36 -12.38
C TYR A 672 -27.78 34.07 -13.67
N HIS A 673 -27.04 33.82 -14.75
CA HIS A 673 -27.27 34.40 -16.07
C HIS A 673 -27.18 33.38 -17.21
N TRP A 674 -27.98 33.58 -18.27
CA TRP A 674 -27.84 32.85 -19.54
C TRP A 674 -27.07 33.68 -20.57
N ILE A 675 -26.30 32.99 -21.42
CA ILE A 675 -25.50 33.65 -22.47
C ILE A 675 -26.41 34.33 -23.51
N ASP A 676 -27.56 33.72 -23.82
CA ASP A 676 -28.56 34.34 -24.69
C ASP A 676 -29.34 35.43 -23.94
N PRO A 677 -29.40 36.68 -24.44
CA PRO A 677 -30.05 37.78 -23.74
C PRO A 677 -31.57 37.64 -23.56
N GLU A 678 -32.27 36.91 -24.44
CA GLU A 678 -33.72 36.70 -24.32
C GLU A 678 -34.03 35.61 -23.30
N ALA A 679 -33.27 34.52 -23.31
CA ALA A 679 -33.29 33.49 -22.29
C ALA A 679 -32.93 34.06 -20.91
N ASP A 680 -31.88 34.88 -20.83
CA ASP A 680 -31.49 35.53 -19.57
C ASP A 680 -32.60 36.45 -19.05
N ARG A 681 -33.26 37.22 -19.92
CA ARG A 681 -34.41 38.02 -19.51
C ARG A 681 -35.55 37.14 -18.98
N ALA A 682 -35.82 36.00 -19.61
CA ALA A 682 -36.83 35.06 -19.10
C ALA A 682 -36.42 34.51 -17.71
N LEU A 683 -35.13 34.21 -17.51
CA LEU A 683 -34.57 33.76 -16.23
C LEU A 683 -34.76 34.83 -15.14
N GLN A 684 -34.36 36.07 -15.40
CA GLN A 684 -34.48 37.18 -14.45
C GLN A 684 -35.95 37.53 -14.13
N GLU A 685 -36.88 37.30 -15.07
CA GLU A 685 -38.31 37.51 -14.88
C GLU A 685 -39.03 36.31 -14.23
N GLY A 686 -38.31 35.23 -13.93
CA GLY A 686 -38.87 34.00 -13.35
C GLY A 686 -39.78 33.22 -14.31
N ARG A 687 -39.57 33.39 -15.62
CA ARG A 687 -40.31 32.71 -16.70
C ARG A 687 -39.55 31.54 -17.32
N ASP A 688 -38.33 31.28 -16.87
CA ASP A 688 -37.47 30.22 -17.37
C ASP A 688 -37.72 28.90 -16.63
N GLU A 689 -37.94 27.82 -17.39
CA GLU A 689 -38.24 26.49 -16.82
C GLU A 689 -37.00 25.85 -16.18
N ASP A 690 -35.80 26.16 -16.69
CA ASP A 690 -34.51 25.62 -16.21
C ASP A 690 -33.92 26.45 -15.04
N GLY A 691 -34.54 27.58 -14.72
CA GLY A 691 -34.10 28.48 -13.65
C GLY A 691 -33.88 27.81 -12.29
N PRO A 692 -34.78 26.92 -11.81
CA PRO A 692 -34.59 26.17 -10.56
C PRO A 692 -33.39 25.22 -10.60
N GLU A 693 -33.13 24.55 -11.73
CA GLU A 693 -31.96 23.67 -11.90
C GLU A 693 -30.66 24.45 -11.77
N LYS A 694 -30.57 25.60 -12.44
CA LYS A 694 -29.42 26.50 -12.34
C LYS A 694 -29.17 26.97 -10.91
N LYS A 695 -30.23 27.31 -10.16
CA LYS A 695 -30.11 27.68 -8.72
C LYS A 695 -29.57 26.55 -7.87
N ARG A 696 -30.01 25.30 -8.11
CA ARG A 696 -29.52 24.11 -7.40
C ARG A 696 -28.04 23.83 -7.66
N ALA A 697 -27.56 24.05 -8.89
CA ALA A 697 -26.13 23.97 -9.17
C ALA A 697 -25.34 25.06 -8.42
N ILE A 698 -25.82 26.30 -8.43
CA ILE A 698 -25.19 27.44 -7.72
C ILE A 698 -25.19 27.22 -6.20
N ALA A 699 -26.22 26.56 -5.66
CA ALA A 699 -26.30 26.22 -4.24
C ALA A 699 -25.11 25.38 -3.75
N CYS A 700 -24.42 24.65 -4.63
CA CYS A 700 -23.24 23.85 -4.29
C CYS A 700 -21.93 24.63 -4.23
N ILE A 701 -21.93 25.96 -4.39
CA ILE A 701 -20.70 26.77 -4.50
C ILE A 701 -20.13 27.20 -3.14
N ARG A 702 -20.98 27.68 -2.23
CA ARG A 702 -20.58 28.26 -0.94
C ARG A 702 -21.40 27.69 0.19
N LYS A 703 -20.75 27.36 1.31
CA LYS A 703 -21.40 26.82 2.50
C LYS A 703 -22.22 27.91 3.19
N ASP A 704 -23.40 27.54 3.68
CA ASP A 704 -24.07 28.29 4.74
C ASP A 704 -23.61 27.72 6.09
N GLU A 705 -22.72 28.45 6.78
CA GLU A 705 -22.14 28.02 8.06
C GLU A 705 -23.20 27.80 9.16
N ALA A 706 -24.36 28.45 9.08
CA ALA A 706 -25.44 28.19 10.03
C ALA A 706 -26.13 26.86 9.72
N GLY A 707 -26.57 26.66 8.48
CA GLY A 707 -27.26 25.43 8.08
C GLY A 707 -26.35 24.19 8.06
N LEU A 708 -25.04 24.35 7.84
CA LEU A 708 -24.10 23.24 8.01
C LEU A 708 -23.99 22.83 9.48
N ARG A 709 -23.92 23.81 10.41
CA ARG A 709 -23.94 23.50 11.85
C ARG A 709 -25.23 22.79 12.27
N ASP A 710 -26.38 23.18 11.72
CA ASP A 710 -27.64 22.47 11.96
C ASP A 710 -27.55 20.99 11.59
N PHE A 711 -26.93 20.66 10.44
CA PHE A 711 -26.71 19.28 10.03
C PHE A 711 -25.82 18.52 11.02
N TYR A 712 -24.67 19.09 11.39
CA TYR A 712 -23.75 18.44 12.33
C TYR A 712 -24.38 18.26 13.72
N GLU A 713 -25.14 19.23 14.21
CA GLU A 713 -25.84 19.13 15.50
C GLU A 713 -26.94 18.05 15.49
N LEU A 714 -27.67 17.91 14.38
CA LEU A 714 -28.77 16.95 14.25
C LEU A 714 -28.28 15.52 14.00
N PHE A 715 -27.36 15.34 13.03
CA PHE A 715 -26.96 14.03 12.54
C PHE A 715 -25.66 13.51 13.13
N ARG A 716 -24.83 14.38 13.76
CA ARG A 716 -23.51 14.03 14.32
C ARG A 716 -22.73 13.09 13.41
N PRO A 717 -22.48 13.51 12.16
CA PRO A 717 -21.86 12.64 11.17
C PRO A 717 -20.49 12.10 11.63
N GLU A 718 -19.79 12.78 12.54
CA GLU A 718 -18.55 12.32 13.17
C GLU A 718 -18.69 11.04 14.03
N GLU A 719 -19.91 10.72 14.50
CA GLU A 719 -20.22 9.47 15.19
C GLU A 719 -20.53 8.32 14.19
N HIS A 720 -20.48 8.62 12.89
CA HIS A 720 -20.83 7.72 11.79
C HIS A 720 -19.69 7.71 10.75
N GLU A 721 -19.57 6.65 9.93
CA GLU A 721 -18.61 6.63 8.82
C GLU A 721 -19.00 7.68 7.75
N TYR A 722 -18.58 8.94 7.96
CA TYR A 722 -18.98 10.07 7.13
C TYR A 722 -17.96 10.39 6.05
N THR A 723 -18.43 10.36 4.80
CA THR A 723 -17.70 10.83 3.62
C THR A 723 -18.32 12.15 3.17
N LYS A 724 -17.51 13.22 3.16
CA LYS A 724 -17.92 14.55 2.67
C LYS A 724 -17.45 14.78 1.23
N ASP A 725 -18.29 15.44 0.45
CA ASP A 725 -17.95 16.03 -0.85
C ASP A 725 -17.29 15.08 -1.88
N ALA A 726 -17.57 13.77 -1.84
CA ALA A 726 -16.89 12.78 -2.69
C ALA A 726 -17.80 11.69 -3.33
N PRO A 727 -18.57 12.01 -4.39
CA PRO A 727 -19.00 13.35 -4.77
C PRO A 727 -20.09 13.89 -3.83
N PHE A 728 -20.72 13.05 -3.04
CA PHE A 728 -21.87 13.37 -2.21
C PHE A 728 -21.51 13.32 -0.73
N CYS A 729 -22.33 13.94 0.12
CA CYS A 729 -22.27 13.75 1.56
C CYS A 729 -22.97 12.43 1.93
N GLU A 730 -22.22 11.46 2.45
CA GLU A 730 -22.71 10.11 2.76
C GLU A 730 -22.34 9.70 4.18
N LEU A 731 -23.29 9.14 4.93
CA LEU A 731 -23.05 8.49 6.22
C LEU A 731 -23.87 7.22 6.39
N TYR A 732 -23.38 6.30 7.22
CA TYR A 732 -24.15 5.15 7.68
C TYR A 732 -24.94 5.50 8.94
N TYR A 733 -26.23 5.77 8.77
CA TYR A 733 -27.13 6.24 9.83
C TYR A 733 -27.97 5.09 10.42
N PRO A 734 -28.13 5.00 11.75
CA PRO A 734 -28.94 3.95 12.37
C PRO A 734 -30.45 4.19 12.15
N VAL A 735 -31.12 3.22 11.53
CA VAL A 735 -32.57 3.19 11.35
C VAL A 735 -33.10 1.89 11.95
N GLY A 736 -33.64 1.97 13.16
CA GLY A 736 -34.05 0.80 13.95
C GLY A 736 -32.86 -0.08 14.32
N ASP A 737 -32.86 -1.35 13.89
CA ASP A 737 -31.78 -2.33 14.16
C ASP A 737 -30.72 -2.42 13.04
N ARG A 738 -30.73 -1.48 12.08
CA ARG A 738 -29.83 -1.51 10.91
C ARG A 738 -29.10 -0.19 10.69
N ALA A 739 -27.86 -0.28 10.23
CA ALA A 739 -27.16 0.84 9.61
C ALA A 739 -27.63 0.96 8.15
N VAL A 740 -28.09 2.15 7.76
CA VAL A 740 -28.61 2.48 6.42
C VAL A 740 -27.72 3.54 5.80
N LYS A 741 -27.37 3.40 4.53
CA LYS A 741 -26.60 4.42 3.80
C LYS A 741 -27.48 5.65 3.53
N LEU A 742 -27.22 6.75 4.21
CA LEU A 742 -27.86 8.05 3.98
C LEU A 742 -26.95 8.90 3.08
N CYS A 743 -27.41 9.18 1.86
CA CYS A 743 -26.64 9.93 0.86
C CYS A 743 -27.42 11.19 0.45
N PHE A 744 -26.86 12.35 0.75
CA PHE A 744 -27.35 13.62 0.25
C PHE A 744 -26.71 13.87 -1.11
N ARG A 745 -27.50 13.94 -2.18
CA ARG A 745 -27.02 14.05 -3.57
C ARG A 745 -26.52 15.47 -3.92
N MET A 746 -25.63 15.98 -3.07
CA MET A 746 -24.99 17.28 -3.10
C MET A 746 -23.78 17.28 -2.17
N ASN A 747 -22.90 18.28 -2.29
CA ASN A 747 -21.85 18.57 -1.31
C ASN A 747 -22.39 19.29 -0.06
N GLU A 748 -21.52 19.55 0.92
CA GLU A 748 -21.85 20.27 2.15
C GLU A 748 -22.43 21.68 1.85
N ALA A 749 -22.00 22.32 0.76
CA ALA A 749 -22.54 23.61 0.36
C ALA A 749 -24.03 23.52 -0.04
N GLY A 750 -24.43 22.51 -0.82
CA GLY A 750 -25.83 22.27 -1.14
C GLY A 750 -26.62 21.81 0.10
N LEU A 751 -26.06 20.87 0.86
CA LEU A 751 -26.65 20.31 2.08
C LEU A 751 -27.00 21.39 3.11
N SER A 752 -26.08 22.34 3.31
CA SER A 752 -26.25 23.44 4.26
C SER A 752 -27.47 24.33 3.97
N LYS A 753 -28.08 24.22 2.78
CA LYS A 753 -29.25 25.01 2.36
C LYS A 753 -30.57 24.25 2.46
N LEU A 754 -30.56 22.98 2.90
CA LEU A 754 -31.81 22.23 3.14
C LEU A 754 -32.61 22.79 4.32
N GLY A 755 -31.92 23.44 5.27
CA GLY A 755 -32.52 24.12 6.40
C GLY A 755 -32.86 23.19 7.58
N HIS A 756 -32.83 23.74 8.79
CA HIS A 756 -33.03 23.02 10.05
C HIS A 756 -34.34 22.21 10.09
N SER A 757 -35.46 22.81 9.68
CA SER A 757 -36.77 22.18 9.80
C SER A 757 -36.89 20.90 8.96
N TYR A 758 -36.33 20.90 7.76
CA TYR A 758 -36.30 19.72 6.91
C TYR A 758 -35.39 18.64 7.48
N LEU A 759 -34.17 19.01 7.87
CA LEU A 759 -33.20 18.06 8.45
C LEU A 759 -33.74 17.41 9.72
N ALA A 760 -34.43 18.18 10.58
CA ALA A 760 -35.09 17.67 11.77
C ALA A 760 -36.24 16.70 11.43
N ALA A 761 -37.07 17.02 10.44
CA ALA A 761 -38.15 16.15 9.99
C ALA A 761 -37.63 14.84 9.36
N LEU A 762 -36.56 14.92 8.57
CA LEU A 762 -35.87 13.75 8.01
C LEU A 762 -35.33 12.87 9.12
N LYS A 763 -34.65 13.45 10.11
CA LYS A 763 -34.14 12.73 11.28
C LYS A 763 -35.25 12.06 12.06
N GLU A 764 -36.33 12.77 12.38
CA GLU A 764 -37.50 12.20 13.08
C GLU A 764 -38.07 10.99 12.31
N LYS A 765 -38.15 11.11 10.97
CA LYS A 765 -38.64 10.03 10.12
C LYS A 765 -37.73 8.80 10.15
N LEU A 766 -36.41 9.00 10.08
CA LEU A 766 -35.41 7.92 10.19
C LEU A 766 -35.46 7.27 11.58
N ASP A 767 -35.46 8.08 12.64
CA ASP A 767 -35.45 7.63 14.04
C ASP A 767 -36.74 6.88 14.42
N SER A 768 -37.87 7.19 13.78
CA SER A 768 -39.14 6.49 14.00
C SER A 768 -39.12 5.01 13.61
N GLY A 769 -38.16 4.60 12.77
CA GLY A 769 -38.10 3.25 12.19
C GLY A 769 -39.19 2.95 11.15
N ALA A 770 -40.06 3.91 10.82
CA ALA A 770 -41.16 3.72 9.87
C ALA A 770 -40.69 3.32 8.46
N LEU A 771 -39.45 3.67 8.10
CA LEU A 771 -38.87 3.41 6.79
C LEU A 771 -38.18 2.05 6.69
N ILE A 772 -38.04 1.28 7.78
CA ILE A 772 -37.16 0.10 7.84
C ILE A 772 -37.55 -1.03 6.87
N SER A 773 -38.84 -1.10 6.53
CA SER A 773 -39.39 -2.08 5.58
C SER A 773 -40.52 -1.48 4.77
N ALA A 774 -40.59 -1.87 3.50
CA ALA A 774 -41.69 -1.56 2.60
C ALA A 774 -42.06 -2.80 1.77
N GLU A 775 -43.24 -2.78 1.17
CA GLU A 775 -43.65 -3.76 0.15
C GLU A 775 -43.57 -3.10 -1.23
N SER A 776 -42.97 -3.79 -2.19
CA SER A 776 -43.02 -3.39 -3.60
C SER A 776 -44.44 -3.47 -4.17
N GLU A 777 -44.68 -2.87 -5.35
CA GLU A 777 -45.97 -2.97 -6.06
C GLU A 777 -46.41 -4.43 -6.32
N GLU A 778 -45.46 -5.37 -6.38
CA GLU A 778 -45.68 -6.81 -6.55
C GLU A 778 -45.97 -7.55 -5.23
N GLY A 779 -46.05 -6.84 -4.09
CA GLY A 779 -46.28 -7.41 -2.75
C GLY A 779 -45.07 -8.09 -2.12
N VAL A 780 -43.86 -7.86 -2.65
CA VAL A 780 -42.61 -8.40 -2.08
C VAL A 780 -42.09 -7.45 -1.02
N ALA A 781 -41.96 -7.95 0.22
CA ALA A 781 -41.34 -7.21 1.32
C ALA A 781 -39.83 -7.03 1.12
N GLY A 782 -39.33 -5.83 1.36
CA GLY A 782 -37.91 -5.48 1.35
C GLY A 782 -37.48 -4.78 2.64
N LYS A 783 -36.17 -4.77 2.89
CA LYS A 783 -35.56 -4.02 3.99
C LYS A 783 -34.75 -2.85 3.45
N LEU A 784 -34.87 -1.70 4.11
CA LEU A 784 -34.17 -0.47 3.71
C LEU A 784 -32.66 -0.66 3.75
N GLU A 785 -31.97 -0.19 2.70
CA GLU A 785 -30.52 -0.26 2.55
C GLU A 785 -29.89 1.10 2.30
N ALA A 786 -30.57 1.97 1.53
CA ALA A 786 -30.12 3.33 1.31
C ALA A 786 -31.28 4.33 1.24
N VAL A 787 -31.01 5.57 1.65
CA VAL A 787 -31.87 6.74 1.51
C VAL A 787 -31.09 7.80 0.74
N LEU A 788 -31.60 8.18 -0.43
CA LEU A 788 -31.03 9.28 -1.21
C LEU A 788 -31.87 10.53 -1.03
N VAL A 789 -31.25 11.60 -0.56
CA VAL A 789 -31.87 12.92 -0.41
C VAL A 789 -31.50 13.76 -1.63
N GLN A 790 -32.49 14.10 -2.45
CA GLN A 790 -32.32 14.97 -3.61
C GLN A 790 -32.17 16.44 -3.18
N GLN A 791 -31.60 17.29 -4.04
CA GLN A 791 -31.55 18.74 -3.81
C GLN A 791 -32.93 19.40 -3.71
N THR A 792 -33.97 18.76 -4.25
CA THR A 792 -35.38 19.18 -4.11
C THR A 792 -35.99 18.81 -2.75
N GLY A 793 -35.27 18.09 -1.90
CA GLY A 793 -35.78 17.53 -0.65
C GLY A 793 -36.58 16.24 -0.82
N GLN A 794 -36.75 15.74 -2.05
CA GLN A 794 -37.37 14.43 -2.31
C GLN A 794 -36.47 13.29 -1.82
N LEU A 795 -37.11 12.20 -1.39
CA LEU A 795 -36.42 11.00 -0.92
C LEU A 795 -36.57 9.87 -1.93
N ALA A 796 -35.47 9.20 -2.26
CA ALA A 796 -35.49 7.91 -2.94
C ALA A 796 -34.98 6.83 -1.99
N LEU A 797 -35.87 5.91 -1.63
CA LEU A 797 -35.66 4.86 -0.64
C LEU A 797 -35.39 3.54 -1.34
N PHE A 798 -34.24 2.91 -1.06
CA PHE A 798 -33.82 1.67 -1.70
C PHE A 798 -34.00 0.48 -0.74
N TYR A 799 -34.83 -0.47 -1.16
CA TYR A 799 -35.15 -1.66 -0.39
C TYR A 799 -34.58 -2.91 -1.04
N ARG A 800 -33.83 -3.71 -0.27
CA ARG A 800 -33.31 -5.00 -0.74
C ARG A 800 -34.27 -6.14 -0.45
N ARG A 801 -34.47 -7.00 -1.44
CA ARG A 801 -35.29 -8.21 -1.32
C ARG A 801 -34.56 -9.28 -0.49
N PRO A 802 -35.23 -9.99 0.44
CA PRO A 802 -34.61 -11.06 1.24
C PRO A 802 -33.98 -12.16 0.36
N GLY A 803 -32.73 -12.52 0.63
CA GLY A 803 -32.02 -13.59 -0.08
C GLY A 803 -31.66 -13.29 -1.55
N SER A 804 -31.76 -12.03 -1.99
CA SER A 804 -31.46 -11.60 -3.36
C SER A 804 -30.62 -10.33 -3.37
N ARG A 805 -29.82 -10.12 -4.43
CA ARG A 805 -29.14 -8.85 -4.73
C ARG A 805 -30.04 -7.85 -5.46
N GLN A 806 -31.33 -8.13 -5.59
CA GLN A 806 -32.30 -7.24 -6.25
C GLN A 806 -32.86 -6.18 -5.29
N TYR A 807 -33.03 -4.97 -5.80
CA TYR A 807 -33.58 -3.82 -5.10
C TYR A 807 -34.90 -3.35 -5.73
N PHE A 808 -35.72 -2.65 -4.96
CA PHE A 808 -36.79 -1.79 -5.48
C PHE A 808 -36.72 -0.43 -4.80
N THR A 809 -37.20 0.60 -5.49
CA THR A 809 -37.15 1.99 -5.03
C THR A 809 -38.56 2.49 -4.71
N VAL A 810 -38.69 3.24 -3.61
CA VAL A 810 -39.89 4.01 -3.28
C VAL A 810 -39.49 5.48 -3.28
N GLU A 811 -40.21 6.31 -4.04
CA GLU A 811 -40.02 7.76 -4.06
C GLU A 811 -41.05 8.41 -3.13
N GLU A 812 -40.59 9.35 -2.31
CA GLU A 812 -41.45 10.18 -1.47
C GLU A 812 -41.24 11.66 -1.78
N ASP A 813 -42.34 12.40 -1.75
CA ASP A 813 -42.35 13.85 -1.89
C ASP A 813 -41.51 14.52 -0.79
N SER A 814 -41.11 15.77 -1.05
CA SER A 814 -40.36 16.56 -0.08
C SER A 814 -41.07 16.64 1.26
N LEU A 815 -40.31 16.51 2.35
CA LEU A 815 -40.82 16.68 3.72
C LEU A 815 -41.14 18.14 4.06
N ASP A 816 -40.79 19.08 3.18
CA ASP A 816 -41.19 20.49 3.26
C ASP A 816 -41.54 21.03 1.87
N ASP A 817 -42.81 21.35 1.65
CA ASP A 817 -43.33 21.94 0.41
C ASP A 817 -42.72 23.33 0.13
N LYS A 818 -42.11 23.97 1.14
CA LYS A 818 -41.45 25.28 1.01
C LYS A 818 -39.99 25.20 0.63
N LEU A 819 -39.38 24.03 0.65
CA LEU A 819 -37.98 23.85 0.26
C LEU A 819 -37.78 24.19 -1.22
N ASP A 820 -38.74 23.79 -2.05
CA ASP A 820 -38.82 24.18 -3.46
C ASP A 820 -39.10 25.69 -3.63
N ILE A 821 -39.68 26.37 -2.62
CA ILE A 821 -39.88 27.83 -2.62
C ILE A 821 -38.62 28.57 -2.16
N ALA A 822 -37.81 28.01 -1.26
CA ALA A 822 -36.53 28.58 -0.84
C ALA A 822 -35.49 28.56 -1.97
N PHE A 823 -35.64 27.62 -2.92
CA PHE A 823 -34.89 27.57 -4.17
C PHE A 823 -35.59 28.26 -5.36
N ARG A 824 -36.84 28.74 -5.25
CA ARG A 824 -37.51 29.62 -6.23
C ARG A 824 -37.19 31.08 -5.98
#